data_AF-A0A1A9MG08-F1
#
_entry.id   AF-A0A1A9MG08-F1
#
_cell.length_a   1.000
_cell.length_b   1.000
_cell.length_c   1.000
_cell.angle_alpha   90.00
_cell.angle_beta   90.00
_cell.angle_gamma   90.00
#
_symmetry.space_group_name_H-M   'P 1'
#
loop_
_entity.id
_entity.type
_entity.pdbx_description
1 polymer ?
#
loop_
_entity_poly.entity_id
_entity_poly.type
_entity_poly.pdbx_seq_one_letter_code
_entity_poly.pdbx_strand_id
1 'polypeptide(L)'
;MMPPLPPPAPPAQAQAHTALAELLGNYLRQHGVVLEPARLRHLLQEAPVLELLHWLDATASRLAPALGEAAASSPEPGAVPGATAAPIARDAAAMAPIASRPADAVPVEPAASSPGDAVLVEQTTSGPGDAVLVEQTTSGPGDAVLVEQTTSGPGDAVPVEPTTSGPGDAVPVEPPTSGPGDAVPEEPPASSPADTLPAPPTASGAAVEHAAITTSSVATDATLFVAPASSAPATALRWRFANATAGSAYVGQAAPVSDPQRPAQLYRLMAVEGLQGSGLGFDAASGVLSGVPSAATATGEEMHFTARFLPLDAVAGTTLQAGVASLLVNPDPRALWKQREPDAALGLRKPHTATAHARIDGAYAIAASVRGRSHANTGSFREDDVAIATDRDARWLVCAVADGAGSAPLSRRGSELLTRHVVATLAAHLEGVEFWARQQGLQWQHHADLLPRLQPRLLDAMHASLASASQALLGHASLLGVDEGALASTLMLTAVRPCGAQSLVLSYWIGDGAAATYDADSGALQVLGQADAGEYSGQTRFFLSDALAGDTQAAVHARMRCVWLPAGAKVILMSDGVSDPKFGTERALQDPAHWQQWWQTDIAPPLAAVQDIAALPEALVAYLGFWYPGEHDDRTLLILQTERAP
;
A
#
# COMPACT_ATOMS: atom_id res chain seq x y z
N MET A 1 -33.71 37.19 63.10
CA MET A 1 -33.83 37.19 61.63
C MET A 1 -32.51 37.69 61.06
N MET A 2 -31.81 36.87 60.27
CA MET A 2 -30.62 37.25 59.49
C MET A 2 -30.89 37.06 57.98
N PRO A 3 -30.25 37.86 57.10
CA PRO A 3 -30.51 37.94 55.66
C PRO A 3 -29.92 36.76 54.86
N PRO A 4 -30.39 36.51 53.61
CA PRO A 4 -29.96 35.37 52.79
C PRO A 4 -28.57 35.55 52.17
N LEU A 5 -27.82 34.45 52.05
CA LEU A 5 -26.51 34.35 51.37
C LEU A 5 -26.66 34.39 49.81
N PRO A 6 -25.64 34.91 49.07
CA PRO A 6 -25.62 34.98 47.60
C PRO A 6 -25.37 33.61 46.93
N PRO A 7 -25.76 33.44 45.65
CA PRO A 7 -25.72 32.14 44.97
C PRO A 7 -24.32 31.73 44.49
N PRO A 8 -24.03 30.41 44.43
CA PRO A 8 -22.76 29.85 43.96
C PRO A 8 -22.56 29.97 42.44
N ALA A 9 -21.29 29.93 41.99
CA ALA A 9 -20.87 29.99 40.58
C ALA A 9 -21.24 28.72 39.78
N PRO A 10 -21.47 28.84 38.45
CA PRO A 10 -21.97 27.73 37.63
C PRO A 10 -20.87 26.77 37.13
N PRO A 11 -21.21 25.50 36.88
CA PRO A 11 -20.27 24.39 36.63
C PRO A 11 -19.68 24.34 35.20
N ALA A 12 -18.55 23.64 35.05
CA ALA A 12 -17.73 23.47 33.82
C ALA A 12 -18.48 22.95 32.57
N GLN A 13 -19.64 22.33 32.77
CA GLN A 13 -20.47 21.75 31.71
C GLN A 13 -21.05 22.80 30.74
N ALA A 14 -21.14 24.06 31.17
CA ALA A 14 -21.75 25.13 30.39
C ALA A 14 -20.94 25.59 29.16
N GLN A 15 -19.64 25.30 29.08
CA GLN A 15 -18.78 25.77 27.98
C GLN A 15 -18.76 24.81 26.76
N ALA A 16 -18.76 23.49 26.98
CA ALA A 16 -18.70 22.49 25.90
C ALA A 16 -19.98 22.46 25.02
N HIS A 17 -21.13 22.74 25.63
CA HIS A 17 -22.42 22.80 24.93
C HIS A 17 -22.49 23.93 23.88
N THR A 18 -21.74 25.01 24.09
CA THR A 18 -21.78 26.16 23.19
C THR A 18 -21.03 25.87 21.88
N ALA A 19 -20.03 24.98 21.88
CA ALA A 19 -19.24 24.62 20.70
C ALA A 19 -19.94 23.58 19.80
N LEU A 20 -20.63 22.62 20.40
CA LEU A 20 -21.43 21.63 19.68
C LEU A 20 -22.64 22.26 18.95
N ALA A 21 -23.08 23.42 19.44
CA ALA A 21 -24.16 24.22 18.88
C ALA A 21 -23.99 24.56 17.41
N GLU A 22 -22.79 24.99 17.09
CA GLU A 22 -22.51 25.50 15.77
C GLU A 22 -22.24 24.33 14.80
N LEU A 23 -21.69 23.23 15.31
CA LEU A 23 -21.35 22.03 14.54
C LEU A 23 -22.59 21.31 13.98
N LEU A 24 -23.61 21.07 14.80
CA LEU A 24 -24.85 20.40 14.36
C LEU A 24 -25.74 21.29 13.47
N GLY A 25 -25.67 22.61 13.67
CA GLY A 25 -26.44 23.57 12.89
C GLY A 25 -26.01 23.67 11.44
N ASN A 26 -24.78 23.26 11.13
CA ASN A 26 -24.26 23.27 9.77
C ASN A 26 -24.62 21.98 9.00
N TYR A 27 -24.62 20.82 9.65
CA TYR A 27 -24.93 19.52 9.04
C TYR A 27 -26.38 19.39 8.52
N LEU A 28 -27.38 19.85 9.29
CA LEU A 28 -28.79 19.73 8.90
C LEU A 28 -29.15 20.58 7.67
N ARG A 29 -28.50 21.74 7.50
CA ARG A 29 -28.72 22.62 6.34
C ARG A 29 -28.37 21.95 5.01
N GLN A 30 -27.45 20.97 5.01
CA GLN A 30 -27.00 20.27 3.79
C GLN A 30 -27.93 19.14 3.32
N HIS A 31 -28.85 18.64 4.16
CA HIS A 31 -29.84 17.64 3.78
C HIS A 31 -31.24 18.23 3.58
N GLY A 32 -31.28 19.49 3.12
CA GLY A 32 -32.51 20.22 2.79
C GLY A 32 -33.32 20.71 4.00
N VAL A 33 -32.78 20.61 5.22
CA VAL A 33 -33.47 21.00 6.47
C VAL A 33 -32.89 22.29 7.02
N VAL A 34 -33.63 23.39 6.92
CA VAL A 34 -33.22 24.70 7.47
C VAL A 34 -33.95 24.99 8.78
N LEU A 35 -33.20 25.25 9.85
CA LEU A 35 -33.71 25.57 11.18
C LEU A 35 -33.30 26.98 11.61
N GLU A 36 -34.21 27.71 12.26
CA GLU A 36 -33.89 29.00 12.86
C GLU A 36 -33.00 28.86 14.11
N PRO A 37 -32.17 29.88 14.46
CA PRO A 37 -31.24 29.82 15.59
C PRO A 37 -31.86 29.47 16.95
N ALA A 38 -33.16 29.74 17.18
CA ALA A 38 -33.87 29.32 18.40
C ALA A 38 -34.14 27.80 18.45
N ARG A 39 -34.43 27.19 17.30
CA ARG A 39 -34.59 25.73 17.18
C ARG A 39 -33.25 25.00 17.18
N LEU A 40 -32.21 25.61 16.63
CA LEU A 40 -30.84 25.10 16.74
C LEU A 40 -30.37 24.99 18.21
N ARG A 41 -30.74 25.94 19.07
CA ARG A 41 -30.47 25.84 20.51
C ARG A 41 -31.23 24.71 21.23
N HIS A 42 -32.39 24.30 20.72
CA HIS A 42 -33.19 23.17 21.22
C HIS A 42 -32.65 21.81 20.75
N LEU A 43 -32.14 21.75 19.50
CA LEU A 43 -31.46 20.61 18.89
C LEU A 43 -30.23 20.13 19.71
N LEU A 44 -29.62 21.02 20.49
CA LEU A 44 -28.45 20.73 21.32
C LEU A 44 -28.73 20.08 22.67
N GLN A 45 -30.00 20.00 23.06
CA GLN A 45 -30.43 19.34 24.31
C GLN A 45 -31.03 17.95 24.06
N GLU A 46 -30.97 17.48 22.81
CA GLU A 46 -31.47 16.18 22.39
C GLU A 46 -30.46 15.04 22.67
N ALA A 47 -30.98 13.84 22.97
CA ALA A 47 -30.22 12.67 23.46
C ALA A 47 -28.99 12.22 22.62
N PRO A 48 -28.96 12.26 21.28
CA PRO A 48 -27.82 11.79 20.47
C PRO A 48 -26.70 12.84 20.33
N VAL A 49 -27.04 14.11 20.53
CA VAL A 49 -26.08 15.21 20.59
C VAL A 49 -25.41 15.21 21.97
N LEU A 50 -26.13 14.76 23.01
CA LEU A 50 -25.55 14.36 24.29
C LEU A 50 -24.57 13.18 24.15
N GLU A 51 -24.69 12.30 23.14
CA GLU A 51 -23.67 11.27 22.90
C GLU A 51 -22.34 11.84 22.39
N LEU A 52 -22.30 13.02 21.73
CA LEU A 52 -21.05 13.75 21.47
C LEU A 52 -20.37 14.23 22.77
N LEU A 53 -21.14 14.46 23.84
CA LEU A 53 -20.55 14.73 25.16
C LEU A 53 -20.05 13.46 25.84
N HIS A 54 -20.76 12.35 25.66
CA HIS A 54 -20.31 11.05 26.17
C HIS A 54 -19.04 10.52 25.47
N TRP A 55 -18.83 10.83 24.19
CA TRP A 55 -17.55 10.56 23.49
C TRP A 55 -16.36 11.35 24.11
N LEU A 56 -16.61 12.53 24.68
CA LEU A 56 -15.63 13.34 25.44
C LEU A 56 -15.43 12.84 26.89
N ASP A 57 -16.45 12.24 27.47
CA ASP A 57 -16.44 11.63 28.81
C ASP A 57 -15.73 10.25 28.83
N ALA A 58 -15.90 9.46 27.77
CA ALA A 58 -15.12 8.24 27.52
C ALA A 58 -13.62 8.55 27.27
N THR A 59 -13.30 9.77 26.83
CA THR A 59 -11.92 10.26 26.67
C THR A 59 -11.27 10.65 28.01
N ALA A 60 -12.07 11.04 29.02
CA ALA A 60 -11.62 11.19 30.42
C ALA A 60 -11.47 9.84 31.13
N SER A 61 -12.28 8.86 30.73
CA SER A 61 -12.21 7.47 31.23
C SER A 61 -10.98 6.70 30.74
N ARG A 62 -10.36 7.11 29.63
CA ARG A 62 -9.01 6.68 29.20
C ARG A 62 -7.89 7.07 30.19
N LEU A 63 -8.15 7.89 31.21
CA LEU A 63 -7.13 8.47 32.11
C LEU A 63 -7.30 8.06 33.61
N ALA A 64 -8.19 7.09 33.91
CA ALA A 64 -8.46 6.56 35.25
C ALA A 64 -7.71 5.22 35.48
N PRO A 65 -6.74 5.10 36.40
CA PRO A 65 -5.76 3.96 36.42
C PRO A 65 -6.23 2.61 37.02
N ALA A 66 -7.53 2.38 37.27
CA ALA A 66 -7.95 1.79 38.55
C ALA A 66 -9.13 0.77 38.50
N LEU A 67 -9.00 -0.34 37.76
CA LEU A 67 -9.89 -1.53 37.83
C LEU A 67 -9.41 -2.60 38.84
N GLY A 68 -8.25 -2.39 39.48
CA GLY A 68 -7.74 -3.25 40.53
C GLY A 68 -8.38 -2.92 41.88
N GLU A 69 -9.46 -3.63 42.23
CA GLU A 69 -9.51 -4.48 43.42
C GLU A 69 -10.92 -5.05 43.61
N ALA A 70 -11.00 -6.37 43.49
CA ALA A 70 -12.03 -7.18 44.13
C ALA A 70 -11.96 -7.00 45.66
N ALA A 71 -13.10 -7.22 46.33
CA ALA A 71 -13.31 -7.15 47.79
C ALA A 71 -13.47 -5.70 48.32
N ALA A 72 -14.26 -5.35 49.33
CA ALA A 72 -15.27 -5.96 50.19
C ALA A 72 -15.49 -4.93 51.32
N SER A 73 -16.72 -4.82 51.84
CA SER A 73 -17.10 -4.26 53.17
C SER A 73 -16.91 -2.77 53.51
N SER A 74 -17.98 -2.18 54.08
CA SER A 74 -18.06 -0.95 54.90
C SER A 74 -17.16 -1.00 56.17
N PRO A 75 -17.05 0.04 57.05
CA PRO A 75 -17.36 1.49 56.95
C PRO A 75 -16.17 2.43 57.39
N GLU A 76 -16.25 3.74 57.04
CA GLU A 76 -15.80 4.99 57.74
C GLU A 76 -14.37 5.13 58.37
N PRO A 77 -13.90 6.39 58.62
CA PRO A 77 -12.58 6.87 58.23
C PRO A 77 -11.47 6.73 59.29
N GLY A 78 -10.23 6.58 58.83
CA GLY A 78 -9.05 6.57 59.68
C GLY A 78 -7.74 6.87 58.95
N ALA A 79 -7.21 8.07 59.22
CA ALA A 79 -5.79 8.43 59.33
C ALA A 79 -4.76 8.03 58.24
N VAL A 80 -4.26 9.08 57.57
CA VAL A 80 -2.91 9.29 56.98
C VAL A 80 -1.83 8.82 57.99
N PRO A 81 -0.68 8.18 57.62
CA PRO A 81 0.36 8.83 56.81
C PRO A 81 1.33 8.00 55.94
N GLY A 82 1.72 8.62 54.81
CA GLY A 82 3.11 8.81 54.38
C GLY A 82 3.93 7.61 53.88
N ALA A 83 4.27 7.62 52.59
CA ALA A 83 5.59 7.19 52.11
C ALA A 83 5.89 7.79 50.74
N THR A 84 7.14 8.20 50.60
CA THR A 84 7.77 8.99 49.53
C THR A 84 7.97 8.20 48.24
N ALA A 85 7.85 8.90 47.11
CA ALA A 85 8.21 8.41 45.78
C ALA A 85 9.73 8.15 45.67
N ALA A 86 10.09 7.03 45.05
CA ALA A 86 11.41 6.77 44.47
C ALA A 86 11.23 6.52 42.96
N PRO A 87 12.05 7.10 42.07
CA PRO A 87 11.98 6.87 40.64
C PRO A 87 12.61 5.51 40.30
N ILE A 88 11.98 4.75 39.40
CA ILE A 88 12.60 3.58 38.76
C ILE A 88 13.56 4.12 37.70
N ALA A 89 14.86 3.92 37.93
CA ALA A 89 15.91 4.16 36.96
C ALA A 89 15.85 3.09 35.86
N ARG A 90 15.99 3.51 34.59
CA ARG A 90 16.36 2.63 33.48
C ARG A 90 17.88 2.63 33.42
N ASP A 91 18.51 1.50 33.73
CA ASP A 91 19.95 1.32 33.54
C ASP A 91 20.22 1.13 32.04
N ALA A 92 20.94 2.07 31.44
CA ALA A 92 21.58 1.90 30.14
C ALA A 92 23.08 1.75 30.39
N ALA A 93 23.67 0.62 30.00
CA ALA A 93 25.12 0.43 30.07
C ALA A 93 25.74 0.87 28.73
N ALA A 94 26.64 1.85 28.77
CA ALA A 94 27.45 2.29 27.63
C ALA A 94 28.92 1.97 27.88
N MET A 95 29.61 1.35 26.92
CA MET A 95 31.05 1.09 26.94
C MET A 95 31.72 1.55 25.65
N ALA A 96 32.83 2.28 25.74
CA ALA A 96 33.56 2.83 24.60
C ALA A 96 35.09 2.65 24.76
N PRO A 97 35.70 1.56 24.26
CA PRO A 97 37.16 1.43 24.17
C PRO A 97 37.69 2.07 22.87
N ILE A 98 38.94 2.60 22.91
CA ILE A 98 39.64 3.23 21.77
C ILE A 98 40.94 2.47 21.51
N ALA A 99 41.15 1.98 20.29
CA ALA A 99 42.42 1.38 19.84
C ALA A 99 43.15 2.35 18.89
N SER A 100 44.48 2.47 19.01
CA SER A 100 45.25 3.51 18.30
C SER A 100 46.51 2.98 17.58
N ARG A 101 46.53 1.70 17.18
CA ARG A 101 47.63 1.08 16.42
C ARG A 101 47.10 0.17 15.31
N PRO A 102 47.81 0.04 14.17
CA PRO A 102 47.32 -0.71 13.02
C PRO A 102 47.26 -2.23 13.30
N ALA A 103 46.13 -2.86 12.95
CA ALA A 103 45.83 -4.29 13.06
C ALA A 103 45.54 -4.83 14.49
N ASP A 104 44.89 -4.03 15.34
CA ASP A 104 44.40 -4.49 16.65
C ASP A 104 42.98 -5.09 16.55
N ALA A 105 42.70 -6.14 17.33
CA ALA A 105 41.36 -6.75 17.49
C ALA A 105 40.89 -6.59 18.95
N VAL A 106 39.70 -6.00 19.16
CA VAL A 106 39.14 -5.73 20.50
C VAL A 106 37.82 -6.51 20.67
N PRO A 107 37.76 -7.57 21.50
CA PRO A 107 36.52 -8.26 21.82
C PRO A 107 35.72 -7.54 22.91
N VAL A 108 34.39 -7.47 22.76
CA VAL A 108 33.46 -6.87 23.75
C VAL A 108 32.26 -7.80 23.98
N GLU A 109 32.00 -8.18 25.24
CA GLU A 109 30.96 -9.13 25.66
C GLU A 109 29.96 -8.56 26.72
N PRO A 110 28.94 -7.77 26.35
CA PRO A 110 27.78 -7.51 27.20
C PRO A 110 26.84 -8.73 27.41
N ALA A 111 25.91 -8.67 28.38
CA ALA A 111 24.85 -9.66 28.57
C ALA A 111 23.60 -8.98 29.17
N ALA A 112 22.41 -9.24 28.61
CA ALA A 112 21.11 -8.73 29.09
C ALA A 112 20.11 -9.88 29.25
N SER A 113 19.25 -9.82 30.27
CA SER A 113 18.39 -10.96 30.67
C SER A 113 16.94 -10.61 31.00
N SER A 114 16.51 -9.35 30.80
CA SER A 114 15.12 -8.92 31.04
C SER A 114 14.41 -8.52 29.74
N PRO A 115 13.07 -8.70 29.62
CA PRO A 115 12.33 -8.37 28.39
C PRO A 115 12.30 -6.88 28.08
N GLY A 116 12.70 -6.49 26.86
CA GLY A 116 12.69 -5.11 26.37
C GLY A 116 13.97 -4.33 26.69
N ASP A 117 15.08 -5.03 26.96
CA ASP A 117 16.37 -4.39 27.19
C ASP A 117 16.98 -3.89 25.88
N ALA A 118 17.65 -2.72 25.94
CA ALA A 118 18.38 -2.12 24.83
C ALA A 118 19.86 -1.92 25.20
N VAL A 119 20.77 -2.51 24.42
CA VAL A 119 22.23 -2.40 24.63
C VAL A 119 22.83 -1.59 23.48
N LEU A 120 23.57 -0.51 23.83
CA LEU A 120 24.28 0.35 22.88
C LEU A 120 25.79 0.12 22.98
N VAL A 121 26.43 -0.20 21.85
CA VAL A 121 27.88 -0.35 21.75
C VAL A 121 28.43 0.65 20.73
N GLU A 122 29.24 1.61 21.19
CA GLU A 122 29.86 2.65 20.36
C GLU A 122 31.38 2.43 20.26
N GLN A 123 31.93 2.33 19.04
CA GLN A 123 33.40 2.29 18.84
C GLN A 123 33.89 3.10 17.64
N THR A 124 35.16 3.52 17.72
CA THR A 124 35.86 4.29 16.68
C THR A 124 37.25 3.71 16.44
N THR A 125 37.57 3.38 15.19
CA THR A 125 38.91 2.92 14.77
C THR A 125 39.44 3.80 13.62
N SER A 126 40.76 3.94 13.53
CA SER A 126 41.40 4.88 12.60
C SER A 126 42.61 4.33 11.83
N GLY A 127 42.96 3.05 12.01
CA GLY A 127 44.04 2.37 11.28
C GLY A 127 43.51 1.60 10.06
N PRO A 128 44.34 1.35 9.02
CA PRO A 128 43.92 0.52 7.89
C PRO A 128 43.99 -0.98 8.22
N GLY A 129 42.90 -1.71 7.97
CA GLY A 129 42.79 -3.17 8.16
C GLY A 129 42.39 -3.60 9.56
N ASP A 130 41.66 -2.74 10.29
CA ASP A 130 41.21 -3.01 11.66
C ASP A 130 39.94 -3.88 11.65
N ALA A 131 39.81 -4.80 12.62
CA ALA A 131 38.67 -5.72 12.74
C ALA A 131 38.15 -5.79 14.18
N VAL A 132 36.84 -5.61 14.36
CA VAL A 132 36.18 -5.65 15.68
C VAL A 132 35.21 -6.83 15.71
N LEU A 133 35.39 -7.75 16.65
CA LEU A 133 34.54 -8.93 16.85
C LEU A 133 33.59 -8.68 18.01
N VAL A 134 32.28 -8.79 17.76
CA VAL A 134 31.23 -8.64 18.77
C VAL A 134 30.43 -9.94 18.86
N GLU A 135 30.56 -10.66 19.98
CA GLU A 135 29.83 -11.90 20.28
C GLU A 135 28.80 -11.63 21.39
N GLN A 136 27.50 -11.82 21.13
CA GLN A 136 26.43 -11.49 22.10
C GLN A 136 25.28 -12.51 22.17
N THR A 137 24.75 -12.71 23.38
CA THR A 137 23.60 -13.58 23.72
C THR A 137 22.47 -12.79 24.40
N THR A 138 21.26 -12.80 23.83
CA THR A 138 20.03 -12.28 24.48
C THR A 138 18.96 -13.37 24.57
N SER A 139 18.08 -13.29 25.59
CA SER A 139 17.13 -14.36 25.90
C SER A 139 15.69 -13.91 26.21
N GLY A 140 15.38 -12.60 26.17
CA GLY A 140 14.03 -12.05 26.35
C GLY A 140 13.32 -11.74 25.02
N PRO A 141 11.97 -11.71 24.97
CA PRO A 141 11.23 -11.31 23.77
C PRO A 141 11.18 -9.77 23.61
N GLY A 142 11.52 -9.26 22.42
CA GLY A 142 11.45 -7.84 22.07
C GLY A 142 12.70 -7.04 22.44
N ASP A 143 13.84 -7.73 22.57
CA ASP A 143 15.13 -7.11 22.88
C ASP A 143 15.74 -6.50 21.61
N ALA A 144 16.39 -5.35 21.74
CA ALA A 144 17.01 -4.63 20.62
C ALA A 144 18.48 -4.29 20.92
N VAL A 145 19.39 -4.64 20.02
CA VAL A 145 20.81 -4.32 20.16
C VAL A 145 21.20 -3.34 19.05
N LEU A 146 21.67 -2.15 19.44
CA LEU A 146 22.12 -1.12 18.51
C LEU A 146 23.64 -1.02 18.57
N VAL A 147 24.29 -1.23 17.42
CA VAL A 147 25.75 -1.11 17.28
C VAL A 147 26.03 0.06 16.34
N GLU A 148 26.64 1.12 16.87
CA GLU A 148 27.05 2.30 16.10
C GLU A 148 28.59 2.33 15.99
N GLN A 149 29.12 2.32 14.76
CA GLN A 149 30.57 2.43 14.55
C GLN A 149 30.95 3.40 13.44
N THR A 150 32.09 4.08 13.63
CA THR A 150 32.66 5.02 12.67
C THR A 150 34.08 4.58 12.32
N THR A 151 34.33 4.19 11.06
CA THR A 151 35.67 3.83 10.56
C THR A 151 36.13 4.81 9.48
N SER A 152 37.45 5.00 9.35
CA SER A 152 38.03 5.95 8.38
C SER A 152 39.17 5.38 7.52
N GLY A 153 39.49 4.08 7.66
CA GLY A 153 40.55 3.39 6.92
C GLY A 153 40.01 2.55 5.74
N PRO A 154 40.77 2.35 4.65
CA PRO A 154 40.36 1.45 3.56
C PRO A 154 40.61 -0.02 3.90
N GLY A 155 39.61 -0.89 3.68
CA GLY A 155 39.74 -2.36 3.82
C GLY A 155 39.36 -2.93 5.20
N ASP A 156 38.55 -2.20 5.97
CA ASP A 156 38.10 -2.61 7.30
C ASP A 156 36.89 -3.57 7.22
N ALA A 157 36.79 -4.52 8.16
CA ALA A 157 35.73 -5.54 8.16
C ALA A 157 35.15 -5.75 9.57
N VAL A 158 33.82 -5.91 9.66
CA VAL A 158 33.09 -6.07 10.92
C VAL A 158 32.30 -7.39 10.91
N PRO A 159 32.83 -8.49 11.47
CA PRO A 159 32.05 -9.70 11.72
C PRO A 159 31.22 -9.54 13.02
N VAL A 160 29.89 -9.60 12.88
CA VAL A 160 28.94 -9.60 14.01
C VAL A 160 28.27 -10.97 14.07
N GLU A 161 28.38 -11.68 15.20
CA GLU A 161 27.71 -12.98 15.41
C GLU A 161 26.69 -12.86 16.56
N PRO A 162 25.45 -12.43 16.29
CA PRO A 162 24.41 -12.39 17.31
C PRO A 162 23.72 -13.76 17.45
N THR A 163 23.49 -14.20 18.69
CA THR A 163 22.59 -15.32 19.00
C THR A 163 21.36 -14.80 19.74
N THR A 164 20.21 -14.74 19.06
CA THR A 164 18.90 -14.37 19.64
C THR A 164 17.96 -15.58 19.61
N SER A 165 17.05 -15.68 20.59
CA SER A 165 16.17 -16.84 20.74
C SER A 165 14.68 -16.47 20.96
N GLY A 166 14.30 -15.18 20.94
CA GLY A 166 12.94 -14.69 21.15
C GLY A 166 12.21 -14.28 19.85
N PRO A 167 10.87 -14.40 19.80
CA PRO A 167 10.07 -13.86 18.69
C PRO A 167 9.95 -12.33 18.77
N GLY A 168 10.34 -11.63 17.70
CA GLY A 168 10.26 -10.16 17.60
C GLY A 168 11.58 -9.40 17.86
N ASP A 169 12.68 -10.12 18.03
CA ASP A 169 14.00 -9.53 18.26
C ASP A 169 14.59 -8.97 16.94
N ALA A 170 15.26 -7.81 17.02
CA ALA A 170 15.88 -7.14 15.88
C ALA A 170 17.30 -6.67 16.22
N VAL A 171 18.24 -6.89 15.30
CA VAL A 171 19.63 -6.41 15.38
C VAL A 171 19.87 -5.43 14.24
N PRO A 172 19.52 -4.14 14.39
CA PRO A 172 19.90 -3.12 13.42
C PRO A 172 21.39 -2.80 13.54
N VAL A 173 22.14 -3.04 12.47
CA VAL A 173 23.54 -2.59 12.33
C VAL A 173 23.54 -1.36 11.42
N GLU A 174 23.98 -0.22 11.93
CA GLU A 174 24.15 1.00 11.12
C GLU A 174 25.64 1.35 11.00
N PRO A 175 26.28 1.08 9.84
CA PRO A 175 27.61 1.62 9.59
C PRO A 175 27.58 2.70 8.49
N PRO A 176 28.05 3.93 8.77
CA PRO A 176 28.54 4.83 7.74
C PRO A 176 29.98 4.42 7.38
N THR A 177 30.17 3.49 6.45
CA THR A 177 31.49 3.26 5.83
C THR A 177 31.66 4.21 4.64
N SER A 178 32.77 4.94 4.60
CA SER A 178 33.10 5.83 3.49
C SER A 178 34.51 5.54 2.98
N GLY A 179 34.68 4.39 2.32
CA GLY A 179 35.92 3.97 1.69
C GLY A 179 35.68 3.11 0.42
N PRO A 180 36.52 3.21 -0.63
CA PRO A 180 36.41 2.35 -1.79
C PRO A 180 37.01 0.96 -1.49
N GLY A 181 36.17 -0.09 -1.47
CA GLY A 181 36.60 -1.48 -1.30
C GLY A 181 36.05 -2.20 -0.06
N ASP A 182 35.17 -1.57 0.72
CA ASP A 182 34.61 -2.15 1.94
C ASP A 182 33.49 -3.15 1.63
N ALA A 183 33.46 -4.28 2.34
CA ALA A 183 32.47 -5.35 2.17
C ALA A 183 31.90 -5.79 3.52
N VAL A 184 30.57 -5.90 3.61
CA VAL A 184 29.86 -6.61 4.67
C VAL A 184 29.63 -8.04 4.20
N PRO A 185 30.31 -9.07 4.74
CA PRO A 185 29.99 -10.44 4.40
C PRO A 185 28.80 -10.89 5.27
N GLU A 186 27.60 -10.95 4.68
CA GLU A 186 26.56 -11.84 5.21
C GLU A 186 26.87 -13.27 4.73
N GLU A 187 27.29 -14.16 5.62
CA GLU A 187 27.21 -15.61 5.35
C GLU A 187 25.77 -16.07 5.53
N PRO A 188 25.23 -16.91 4.63
CA PRO A 188 23.91 -17.49 4.82
C PRO A 188 23.92 -18.43 6.04
N PRO A 189 22.88 -18.45 6.88
CA PRO A 189 22.87 -19.32 8.05
C PRO A 189 23.01 -20.79 7.61
N ALA A 190 24.01 -21.45 8.21
CA ALA A 190 24.23 -22.87 8.06
C ALA A 190 22.98 -23.65 8.50
N SER A 191 22.25 -24.23 7.54
CA SER A 191 21.24 -25.22 7.85
C SER A 191 21.91 -26.58 8.07
N SER A 192 21.70 -27.14 9.25
CA SER A 192 22.01 -28.54 9.57
C SER A 192 20.90 -29.12 10.45
N PRO A 193 20.72 -30.46 10.44
CA PRO A 193 19.43 -31.07 10.17
C PRO A 193 18.73 -31.67 11.40
N ALA A 194 17.45 -31.98 11.18
CA ALA A 194 16.58 -32.93 11.89
C ALA A 194 15.95 -32.46 13.22
N ASP A 195 14.63 -32.30 13.18
CA ASP A 195 13.77 -32.85 14.22
C ASP A 195 12.54 -33.53 13.58
N THR A 196 12.65 -34.85 13.52
CA THR A 196 11.56 -35.78 13.22
C THR A 196 10.59 -35.87 14.40
N LEU A 197 9.29 -35.69 14.15
CA LEU A 197 8.23 -36.11 15.08
C LEU A 197 7.12 -36.84 14.30
N PRO A 198 6.40 -37.79 14.96
CA PRO A 198 6.46 -39.20 14.58
C PRO A 198 5.24 -39.68 13.77
N ALA A 199 5.43 -40.83 13.12
CA ALA A 199 4.41 -41.57 12.39
C ALA A 199 3.17 -41.91 13.25
N PRO A 200 1.96 -41.94 12.67
CA PRO A 200 0.78 -42.44 13.36
C PRO A 200 0.83 -43.98 13.46
N PRO A 201 0.34 -44.58 14.55
CA PRO A 201 0.39 -46.03 14.73
C PRO A 201 -0.65 -46.74 13.88
N THR A 202 -0.25 -47.87 13.30
CA THR A 202 -1.12 -48.88 12.70
C THR A 202 -1.72 -49.78 13.78
N ALA A 203 -3.05 -49.91 13.83
CA ALA A 203 -3.73 -51.06 14.42
C ALA A 203 -5.16 -51.25 13.86
N SER A 204 -5.30 -52.32 13.06
CA SER A 204 -6.39 -53.31 12.98
C SER A 204 -7.78 -53.01 13.57
N GLY A 205 -8.78 -53.01 12.68
CA GLY A 205 -9.97 -53.89 12.77
C GLY A 205 -11.18 -53.47 13.62
N ALA A 206 -12.27 -53.05 12.96
CA ALA A 206 -13.63 -53.51 13.22
C ALA A 206 -14.61 -53.02 12.13
N ALA A 207 -15.42 -53.94 11.61
CA ALA A 207 -16.44 -53.71 10.60
C ALA A 207 -17.74 -53.16 11.21
N VAL A 208 -18.46 -52.28 10.48
CA VAL A 208 -19.94 -52.22 10.44
C VAL A 208 -20.39 -51.74 9.05
N GLU A 209 -21.48 -52.34 8.59
CA GLU A 209 -22.04 -52.41 7.24
C GLU A 209 -23.15 -51.37 6.96
N HIS A 210 -23.38 -51.12 5.65
CA HIS A 210 -24.56 -50.53 4.96
C HIS A 210 -24.84 -49.00 5.13
N ALA A 211 -25.22 -48.24 4.09
CA ALA A 211 -25.99 -48.59 2.90
C ALA A 211 -25.65 -47.72 1.67
N ALA A 212 -25.90 -48.31 0.49
CA ALA A 212 -25.69 -47.76 -0.83
C ALA A 212 -26.73 -46.69 -1.22
N ILE A 213 -26.27 -45.64 -1.89
CA ILE A 213 -27.09 -44.86 -2.84
C ILE A 213 -26.31 -44.77 -4.14
N THR A 214 -26.87 -45.43 -5.15
CA THR A 214 -26.40 -45.47 -6.54
C THR A 214 -26.86 -44.20 -7.23
N THR A 215 -25.94 -43.38 -7.73
CA THR A 215 -26.24 -42.39 -8.78
C THR A 215 -25.16 -42.44 -9.85
N SER A 216 -25.64 -42.57 -11.08
CA SER A 216 -24.94 -42.89 -12.33
C SER A 216 -23.61 -42.17 -12.56
N SER A 217 -22.60 -42.97 -12.90
CA SER A 217 -21.34 -42.52 -13.49
C SER A 217 -21.59 -41.89 -14.87
N VAL A 218 -21.31 -40.59 -14.99
CA VAL A 218 -20.88 -40.02 -16.27
C VAL A 218 -19.39 -40.31 -16.36
N ALA A 219 -19.02 -41.26 -17.23
CA ALA A 219 -17.64 -41.54 -17.55
C ALA A 219 -17.07 -40.36 -18.36
N THR A 220 -16.39 -39.44 -17.70
CA THR A 220 -15.35 -38.64 -18.34
C THR A 220 -14.03 -39.35 -18.10
N ASP A 221 -13.49 -39.91 -19.17
CA ASP A 221 -12.17 -40.53 -19.26
C ASP A 221 -11.10 -39.42 -19.09
N ALA A 222 -10.93 -38.94 -17.85
CA ALA A 222 -9.85 -38.05 -17.48
C ALA A 222 -8.64 -38.93 -17.16
N THR A 223 -7.80 -39.16 -18.16
CA THR A 223 -6.48 -39.74 -17.94
C THR A 223 -5.73 -38.84 -16.96
N LEU A 224 -5.59 -39.31 -15.72
CA LEU A 224 -4.82 -38.62 -14.68
C LEU A 224 -3.37 -38.51 -15.16
N PHE A 225 -2.88 -37.27 -15.29
CA PHE A 225 -1.47 -37.04 -15.52
C PHE A 225 -0.68 -37.56 -14.31
N VAL A 226 0.29 -38.42 -14.57
CA VAL A 226 1.26 -38.87 -13.56
C VAL A 226 2.59 -38.26 -13.93
N ALA A 227 3.13 -37.42 -13.04
CA ALA A 227 4.44 -36.80 -13.25
C ALA A 227 5.49 -37.92 -13.44
N PRO A 228 6.31 -37.87 -14.51
CA PRO A 228 7.34 -38.87 -14.72
C PRO A 228 8.40 -38.79 -13.62
N ALA A 229 8.65 -39.91 -12.94
CA ALA A 229 9.65 -40.02 -11.87
C ALA A 229 11.08 -40.02 -12.43
N SER A 230 11.99 -39.31 -11.77
CA SER A 230 13.39 -39.16 -12.20
C SER A 230 14.28 -40.31 -11.72
N SER A 231 14.87 -41.05 -12.65
CA SER A 231 16.10 -41.81 -12.41
C SER A 231 16.94 -41.90 -13.68
N ALA A 232 17.37 -40.75 -14.22
CA ALA A 232 18.29 -40.74 -15.35
C ALA A 232 19.75 -40.82 -14.86
N PRO A 233 20.60 -41.66 -15.48
CA PRO A 233 22.00 -41.76 -15.09
C PRO A 233 22.71 -40.42 -15.26
N ALA A 234 23.73 -40.16 -14.43
CA ALA A 234 24.50 -38.91 -14.43
C ALA A 234 25.12 -38.56 -15.80
N THR A 235 25.29 -39.55 -16.68
CA THR A 235 25.87 -39.41 -18.01
C THR A 235 24.87 -39.08 -19.13
N ALA A 236 23.56 -39.08 -18.87
CA ALA A 236 22.52 -38.84 -19.87
C ALA A 236 22.54 -37.39 -20.39
N LEU A 237 22.15 -37.18 -21.66
CA LEU A 237 21.92 -35.84 -22.23
C LEU A 237 20.78 -35.15 -21.47
N ARG A 238 20.96 -33.88 -21.13
CA ARG A 238 19.96 -33.09 -20.38
C ARG A 238 19.66 -31.79 -21.09
N TRP A 239 18.41 -31.63 -21.46
CA TRP A 239 17.90 -30.40 -22.05
C TRP A 239 16.79 -29.85 -21.16
N ARG A 240 16.61 -28.53 -21.12
CA ARG A 240 15.59 -27.87 -20.31
C ARG A 240 14.75 -26.95 -21.19
N PHE A 241 13.45 -27.06 -21.05
CA PHE A 241 12.47 -26.12 -21.61
C PHE A 241 12.32 -24.90 -20.69
N ALA A 242 11.98 -23.75 -21.27
CA ALA A 242 11.57 -22.59 -20.48
C ALA A 242 10.33 -22.92 -19.64
N ASN A 243 10.24 -22.36 -18.44
CA ASN A 243 9.13 -22.62 -17.53
C ASN A 243 7.78 -22.31 -18.19
N ALA A 244 6.76 -23.12 -17.90
CA ALA A 244 5.40 -22.93 -18.37
C ALA A 244 4.48 -22.51 -17.20
N THR A 245 3.24 -22.12 -17.51
CA THR A 245 2.20 -21.85 -16.51
C THR A 245 0.97 -22.69 -16.84
N ALA A 246 0.40 -23.38 -15.84
CA ALA A 246 -0.80 -24.17 -16.03
C ALA A 246 -1.97 -23.32 -16.53
N GLY A 247 -2.77 -23.89 -17.44
CA GLY A 247 -3.91 -23.22 -18.07
C GLY A 247 -3.56 -22.16 -19.12
N SER A 248 -2.27 -21.88 -19.34
CA SER A 248 -1.82 -20.87 -20.31
C SER A 248 -1.22 -21.52 -21.56
N ALA A 249 -1.44 -20.90 -22.74
CA ALA A 249 -0.81 -21.39 -23.97
C ALA A 249 0.72 -21.33 -23.85
N TYR A 250 1.37 -22.44 -24.17
CA TYR A 250 2.80 -22.62 -24.08
C TYR A 250 3.36 -22.97 -25.45
N VAL A 251 4.50 -22.37 -25.80
CA VAL A 251 5.32 -22.70 -26.97
C VAL A 251 6.78 -22.51 -26.56
N GLY A 252 7.58 -23.57 -26.60
CA GLY A 252 8.97 -23.51 -26.17
C GLY A 252 9.86 -24.53 -26.86
N GLN A 253 11.13 -24.18 -27.03
CA GLN A 253 12.19 -25.10 -27.44
C GLN A 253 13.08 -25.39 -26.24
N ALA A 254 13.58 -26.62 -26.15
CA ALA A 254 14.51 -26.99 -25.10
C ALA A 254 15.94 -26.58 -25.48
N ALA A 255 16.70 -26.13 -24.49
CA ALA A 255 18.12 -25.83 -24.62
C ALA A 255 18.95 -26.88 -23.86
N PRO A 256 20.15 -27.24 -24.33
CA PRO A 256 21.06 -28.09 -23.57
C PRO A 256 21.43 -27.43 -22.25
N VAL A 257 21.39 -28.20 -21.16
CA VAL A 257 21.94 -27.77 -19.87
C VAL A 257 23.46 -27.85 -19.98
N SER A 258 24.14 -26.72 -19.82
CA SER A 258 25.59 -26.58 -20.01
C SER A 258 26.36 -27.59 -19.15
N ASP A 259 27.12 -28.48 -19.81
CA ASP A 259 28.08 -29.40 -19.21
C ASP A 259 29.50 -28.97 -19.61
N PRO A 260 30.28 -28.35 -18.71
CA PRO A 260 31.63 -27.87 -18.99
C PRO A 260 32.62 -28.97 -19.43
N GLN A 261 32.29 -30.25 -19.23
CA GLN A 261 33.17 -31.38 -19.54
C GLN A 261 32.92 -32.03 -20.91
N ARG A 262 31.92 -31.56 -21.68
CA ARG A 262 31.59 -32.13 -23.02
C ARG A 262 31.67 -31.08 -24.12
N PRO A 263 32.73 -31.09 -24.95
CA PRO A 263 32.78 -30.23 -26.13
C PRO A 263 31.79 -30.70 -27.21
N ALA A 264 30.95 -29.77 -27.67
CA ALA A 264 30.44 -29.57 -29.04
C ALA A 264 29.77 -30.71 -29.84
N GLN A 265 29.40 -31.86 -29.26
CA GLN A 265 28.41 -32.72 -29.95
C GLN A 265 27.03 -32.07 -29.83
N LEU A 266 26.61 -31.43 -30.91
CA LEU A 266 25.27 -30.86 -31.02
C LEU A 266 24.28 -31.98 -31.34
N TYR A 267 23.16 -31.97 -30.63
CA TYR A 267 22.07 -32.92 -30.82
C TYR A 267 20.82 -32.18 -31.30
N ARG A 268 19.95 -32.89 -32.00
CA ARG A 268 18.55 -32.51 -32.22
C ARG A 268 17.66 -33.38 -31.33
N LEU A 269 16.74 -32.73 -30.61
CA LEU A 269 15.69 -33.42 -29.88
C LEU A 269 14.65 -33.97 -30.87
N MET A 270 14.46 -35.29 -30.86
CA MET A 270 13.60 -36.01 -31.82
C MET A 270 12.29 -36.52 -31.20
N ALA A 271 12.26 -36.75 -29.89
CA ALA A 271 11.04 -37.14 -29.19
C ALA A 271 11.11 -36.75 -27.71
N VAL A 272 9.93 -36.44 -27.16
CA VAL A 272 9.68 -36.28 -25.72
C VAL A 272 8.53 -37.21 -25.36
N GLU A 273 8.78 -38.20 -24.53
CA GLU A 273 7.84 -39.24 -24.11
C GLU A 273 7.26 -38.89 -22.72
N GLY A 274 6.04 -39.36 -22.42
CA GLY A 274 5.40 -39.12 -21.12
C GLY A 274 4.58 -37.83 -21.02
N LEU A 275 4.19 -37.25 -22.17
CA LEU A 275 3.35 -36.04 -22.22
C LEU A 275 1.85 -36.31 -22.09
N GLN A 276 1.41 -37.57 -22.00
CA GLN A 276 -0.01 -37.93 -21.95
C GLN A 276 -0.69 -37.35 -20.71
N GLY A 277 -1.80 -36.64 -20.88
CA GLY A 277 -2.52 -35.95 -19.80
C GLY A 277 -1.92 -34.60 -19.38
N SER A 278 -0.73 -34.24 -19.87
CA SER A 278 -0.10 -32.95 -19.56
C SER A 278 -0.75 -31.77 -20.26
N GLY A 279 -1.46 -32.00 -21.37
CA GLY A 279 -1.95 -30.95 -22.26
C GLY A 279 -0.89 -30.36 -23.20
N LEU A 280 0.31 -30.95 -23.22
CA LEU A 280 1.43 -30.59 -24.09
C LEU A 280 1.69 -31.65 -25.16
N GLY A 281 2.17 -31.20 -26.32
CA GLY A 281 2.60 -32.02 -27.44
C GLY A 281 3.94 -31.55 -27.99
N PHE A 282 4.75 -32.50 -28.45
CA PHE A 282 6.07 -32.22 -29.04
C PHE A 282 6.04 -32.47 -30.55
N ASP A 283 6.46 -31.46 -31.32
CA ASP A 283 6.67 -31.61 -32.77
C ASP A 283 8.15 -31.81 -33.08
N ALA A 284 8.49 -33.01 -33.56
CA ALA A 284 9.86 -33.37 -33.91
C ALA A 284 10.42 -32.59 -35.12
N ALA A 285 9.56 -32.08 -36.01
CA ALA A 285 10.00 -31.34 -37.19
C ALA A 285 10.53 -29.95 -36.80
N SER A 286 9.81 -29.24 -35.93
CA SER A 286 10.19 -27.92 -35.43
C SER A 286 11.02 -27.95 -34.13
N GLY A 287 11.05 -29.08 -33.42
CA GLY A 287 11.69 -29.20 -32.11
C GLY A 287 10.95 -28.43 -31.00
N VAL A 288 9.68 -28.10 -31.22
CA VAL A 288 8.86 -27.26 -30.34
C VAL A 288 7.94 -28.12 -29.48
N LEU A 289 7.92 -27.83 -28.18
CA LEU A 289 6.90 -28.28 -27.25
C LEU A 289 5.82 -27.19 -27.18
N SER A 290 4.56 -27.56 -27.40
CA SER A 290 3.45 -26.60 -27.38
C SER A 290 2.16 -27.21 -26.82
N GLY A 291 1.23 -26.36 -26.39
CA GLY A 291 -0.08 -26.77 -25.88
C GLY A 291 -0.56 -25.89 -24.73
N VAL A 292 -1.45 -26.41 -23.90
CA VAL A 292 -1.93 -25.75 -22.68
C VAL A 292 -1.68 -26.71 -21.51
N PRO A 293 -0.66 -26.49 -20.66
CA PRO A 293 -0.37 -27.40 -19.55
C PRO A 293 -1.57 -27.51 -18.61
N SER A 294 -1.93 -28.72 -18.20
CA SER A 294 -3.06 -28.95 -17.31
C SER A 294 -2.70 -28.58 -15.86
N ALA A 295 -3.70 -28.31 -15.02
CA ALA A 295 -3.47 -28.01 -13.60
C ALA A 295 -2.72 -29.12 -12.86
N ALA A 296 -2.86 -30.38 -13.30
CA ALA A 296 -2.15 -31.53 -12.73
C ALA A 296 -0.62 -31.50 -13.00
N THR A 297 -0.16 -30.71 -13.97
CA THR A 297 1.28 -30.54 -14.25
C THR A 297 1.95 -29.52 -13.33
N ALA A 298 1.18 -28.67 -12.65
CA ALA A 298 1.70 -27.64 -11.75
C ALA A 298 1.99 -28.20 -10.34
N THR A 299 2.92 -29.14 -10.26
CA THR A 299 3.29 -29.80 -9.01
C THR A 299 4.20 -28.96 -8.12
N GLY A 300 4.76 -27.85 -8.64
CA GLY A 300 5.79 -27.05 -7.98
C GLY A 300 7.20 -27.64 -8.11
N GLU A 301 7.34 -28.79 -8.77
CA GLU A 301 8.59 -29.48 -9.00
C GLU A 301 8.92 -29.52 -10.50
N GLU A 302 10.22 -29.60 -10.83
CA GLU A 302 10.64 -29.75 -12.21
C GLU A 302 10.34 -31.17 -12.72
N MET A 303 9.52 -31.28 -13.76
CA MET A 303 9.18 -32.56 -14.37
C MET A 303 10.31 -33.01 -15.30
N HIS A 304 10.60 -34.31 -15.31
CA HIS A 304 11.65 -34.91 -16.12
C HIS A 304 11.09 -35.91 -17.12
N PHE A 305 11.08 -35.55 -18.40
CA PHE A 305 10.57 -36.40 -19.48
C PHE A 305 11.68 -37.23 -20.10
N THR A 306 11.34 -38.46 -20.51
CA THR A 306 12.24 -39.28 -21.32
C THR A 306 12.36 -38.64 -22.71
N ALA A 307 13.59 -38.41 -23.16
CA ALA A 307 13.86 -37.74 -24.43
C ALA A 307 14.77 -38.57 -25.33
N ARG A 308 14.57 -38.43 -26.65
CA ARG A 308 15.38 -39.06 -27.69
C ARG A 308 16.13 -38.01 -28.49
N PHE A 309 17.43 -38.19 -28.62
CA PHE A 309 18.33 -37.23 -29.26
C PHE A 309 19.03 -37.86 -30.47
N LEU A 310 19.14 -37.10 -31.56
CA LEU A 310 19.91 -37.46 -32.75
C LEU A 310 21.14 -36.54 -32.83
N PRO A 311 22.37 -37.07 -32.90
CA PRO A 311 23.55 -36.23 -33.20
C PRO A 311 23.36 -35.47 -34.53
N LEU A 312 23.79 -34.20 -34.60
CA LEU A 312 23.63 -33.41 -35.83
C LEU A 312 24.50 -33.92 -36.99
N ASP A 313 25.58 -34.66 -36.70
CA ASP A 313 26.46 -35.32 -37.66
C ASP A 313 26.04 -36.78 -37.97
N ALA A 314 24.85 -37.19 -37.50
CA ALA A 314 24.35 -38.53 -37.70
C ALA A 314 24.16 -38.90 -39.19
N VAL A 315 24.55 -40.13 -39.53
CA VAL A 315 24.31 -40.73 -40.84
C VAL A 315 22.98 -41.49 -40.85
N ALA A 316 22.43 -41.77 -42.03
CA ALA A 316 21.19 -42.52 -42.15
C ALA A 316 21.30 -43.88 -41.42
N GLY A 317 20.39 -44.12 -40.46
CA GLY A 317 20.38 -45.33 -39.63
C GLY A 317 21.08 -45.20 -38.28
N THR A 318 21.60 -44.02 -37.90
CA THR A 318 22.11 -43.78 -36.54
C THR A 318 21.02 -43.94 -35.48
N THR A 319 21.33 -44.70 -34.43
CA THR A 319 20.43 -44.93 -33.29
C THR A 319 20.26 -43.66 -32.46
N LEU A 320 19.02 -43.36 -32.06
CA LEU A 320 18.72 -42.25 -31.15
C LEU A 320 19.31 -42.49 -29.75
N GLN A 321 19.97 -41.48 -29.20
CA GLN A 321 20.48 -41.50 -27.84
C GLN A 321 19.37 -41.15 -26.84
N ALA A 322 19.34 -41.87 -25.72
CA ALA A 322 18.41 -41.56 -24.63
C ALA A 322 18.95 -40.42 -23.76
N GLY A 323 18.04 -39.57 -23.30
CA GLY A 323 18.34 -38.53 -22.31
C GLY A 323 17.08 -38.03 -21.64
N VAL A 324 17.16 -36.83 -21.06
CA VAL A 324 16.09 -36.19 -20.33
C VAL A 324 15.84 -34.80 -20.89
N ALA A 325 14.56 -34.45 -21.05
CA ALA A 325 14.12 -33.09 -21.22
C ALA A 325 13.29 -32.66 -20.00
N SER A 326 13.59 -31.51 -19.40
CA SER A 326 12.89 -31.05 -18.19
C SER A 326 12.06 -29.80 -18.42
N LEU A 327 10.98 -29.66 -17.64
CA LEU A 327 10.06 -28.51 -17.66
C LEU A 327 9.50 -28.28 -16.26
N LEU A 328 9.57 -27.04 -15.79
CA LEU A 328 8.82 -26.58 -14.62
C LEU A 328 7.51 -25.94 -15.09
N VAL A 329 6.36 -26.41 -14.59
CA VAL A 329 5.07 -25.75 -14.79
C VAL A 329 4.66 -25.08 -13.50
N ASN A 330 4.56 -23.76 -13.51
CA ASN A 330 4.05 -22.99 -12.39
C ASN A 330 2.51 -23.14 -12.32
N PRO A 331 1.91 -23.17 -11.12
CA PRO A 331 0.46 -23.05 -10.99
C PRO A 331 -0.04 -21.76 -11.63
N ASP A 332 -1.29 -21.75 -12.10
CA ASP A 332 -1.92 -20.51 -12.55
C ASP A 332 -1.88 -19.52 -11.38
N PRO A 333 -1.21 -18.35 -11.53
CA PRO A 333 -1.15 -17.36 -10.46
C PRO A 333 -2.55 -17.02 -9.95
N ARG A 334 -3.57 -16.99 -10.83
CA ARG A 334 -4.97 -16.70 -10.45
C ARG A 334 -5.56 -17.69 -9.47
N ALA A 335 -5.16 -18.97 -9.54
CA ALA A 335 -5.64 -20.02 -8.66
C ALA A 335 -5.09 -19.91 -7.22
N LEU A 336 -4.02 -19.12 -7.02
CA LEU A 336 -3.42 -18.89 -5.70
C LEU A 336 -4.17 -17.82 -4.89
N TRP A 337 -4.97 -16.97 -5.54
CA TRP A 337 -5.61 -15.83 -4.89
C TRP A 337 -6.86 -16.23 -4.12
N LYS A 338 -6.93 -15.76 -2.88
CA LYS A 338 -8.08 -15.96 -2.01
C LYS A 338 -8.77 -14.63 -1.77
N GLN A 339 -10.10 -14.65 -1.74
CA GLN A 339 -10.92 -13.53 -1.27
C GLN A 339 -11.22 -13.76 0.21
N ARG A 340 -10.38 -13.21 1.10
CA ARG A 340 -10.56 -13.30 2.54
C ARG A 340 -11.22 -12.02 3.05
N GLU A 341 -12.25 -12.17 3.86
CA GLU A 341 -12.83 -11.05 4.59
C GLU A 341 -11.91 -10.63 5.75
N PRO A 342 -11.78 -9.33 6.03
CA PRO A 342 -11.13 -8.87 7.23
C PRO A 342 -11.83 -9.36 8.48
N ASP A 343 -11.03 -9.67 9.50
CA ASP A 343 -11.53 -10.10 10.80
C ASP A 343 -12.56 -9.09 11.32
N ALA A 344 -13.72 -9.61 11.73
CA ALA A 344 -14.85 -8.82 12.21
C ALA A 344 -14.53 -8.07 13.51
N ALA A 345 -13.50 -8.49 14.26
CA ALA A 345 -13.04 -7.82 15.47
C ALA A 345 -12.22 -6.55 15.20
N LEU A 346 -11.73 -6.35 13.97
CA LEU A 346 -10.92 -5.17 13.62
C LEU A 346 -11.79 -3.90 13.56
N GLY A 347 -11.32 -2.85 14.25
CA GLY A 347 -11.91 -1.51 14.19
C GLY A 347 -11.63 -0.80 12.86
N LEU A 348 -12.18 0.40 12.70
CA LEU A 348 -11.99 1.26 11.50
C LEU A 348 -12.28 0.54 10.18
N ARG A 349 -13.35 -0.26 10.15
CA ARG A 349 -13.71 -1.03 8.96
C ARG A 349 -13.96 -0.12 7.77
N LYS A 350 -13.40 -0.49 6.62
CA LYS A 350 -13.57 0.22 5.35
C LYS A 350 -14.20 -0.73 4.31
N PRO A 351 -15.24 -0.32 3.57
CA PRO A 351 -15.83 -1.16 2.52
C PRO A 351 -14.81 -1.52 1.44
N HIS A 352 -14.97 -2.68 0.80
CA HIS A 352 -14.05 -3.12 -0.27
C HIS A 352 -14.10 -2.23 -1.51
N THR A 353 -15.21 -1.53 -1.72
CA THR A 353 -15.40 -0.60 -2.83
C THR A 353 -15.93 0.74 -2.32
N ALA A 354 -15.50 1.84 -2.94
CA ALA A 354 -16.08 3.15 -2.75
C ALA A 354 -16.31 3.80 -4.12
N THR A 355 -17.42 4.51 -4.23
CA THR A 355 -17.82 5.20 -5.45
C THR A 355 -18.30 6.59 -5.09
N ALA A 356 -17.98 7.57 -5.92
CA ALA A 356 -18.47 8.93 -5.79
C ALA A 356 -18.80 9.51 -7.16
N HIS A 357 -19.80 10.38 -7.23
CA HIS A 357 -20.04 11.20 -8.40
C HIS A 357 -20.63 12.54 -7.98
N ALA A 358 -20.40 13.57 -8.78
CA ALA A 358 -21.05 14.87 -8.63
C ALA A 358 -21.16 15.56 -10.00
N ARG A 359 -22.14 16.46 -10.13
CA ARG A 359 -22.33 17.26 -11.33
C ARG A 359 -22.59 18.72 -10.95
N ILE A 360 -21.98 19.61 -11.72
CA ILE A 360 -22.21 21.06 -11.69
C ILE A 360 -22.58 21.51 -13.11
N ASP A 361 -22.90 22.78 -13.27
CA ASP A 361 -23.10 23.34 -14.61
C ASP A 361 -21.79 23.33 -15.40
N GLY A 362 -21.77 22.61 -16.52
CA GLY A 362 -20.61 22.51 -17.42
C GLY A 362 -19.53 21.50 -17.02
N ALA A 363 -19.71 20.68 -15.98
CA ALA A 363 -18.79 19.59 -15.64
C ALA A 363 -19.41 18.51 -14.74
N TYR A 364 -18.87 17.30 -14.80
CA TYR A 364 -19.17 16.23 -13.85
C TYR A 364 -17.90 15.47 -13.45
N ALA A 365 -17.94 14.81 -12.31
CA ALA A 365 -16.88 13.94 -11.81
C ALA A 365 -17.45 12.59 -11.42
N ILE A 366 -16.71 11.53 -11.72
CA ILE A 366 -16.99 10.15 -11.33
C ILE A 366 -15.72 9.55 -10.73
N ALA A 367 -15.88 8.69 -9.74
CA ALA A 367 -14.76 8.03 -9.10
C ALA A 367 -15.14 6.65 -8.58
N ALA A 368 -14.16 5.76 -8.59
CA ALA A 368 -14.24 4.46 -7.96
C ALA A 368 -12.90 4.09 -7.32
N SER A 369 -12.98 3.33 -6.23
CA SER A 369 -11.86 2.78 -5.48
C SER A 369 -12.18 1.33 -5.12
N VAL A 370 -11.27 0.40 -5.41
CA VAL A 370 -11.47 -1.06 -5.26
C VAL A 370 -10.31 -1.67 -4.49
N ARG A 371 -10.63 -2.54 -3.53
CA ARG A 371 -9.67 -3.33 -2.75
C ARG A 371 -8.80 -4.20 -3.64
N GLY A 372 -7.50 -4.11 -3.42
CA GLY A 372 -6.46 -4.85 -4.08
C GLY A 372 -6.47 -6.33 -3.75
N ARG A 373 -5.85 -7.12 -4.62
CA ARG A 373 -5.79 -8.57 -4.46
C ARG A 373 -4.84 -8.99 -3.35
N SER A 374 -3.77 -8.23 -3.12
CA SER A 374 -2.87 -8.44 -1.99
C SER A 374 -3.65 -8.35 -0.68
N HIS A 375 -4.40 -7.25 -0.50
CA HIS A 375 -5.28 -7.04 0.65
C HIS A 375 -6.37 -8.11 0.77
N ALA A 376 -6.99 -8.50 -0.35
CA ALA A 376 -7.95 -9.61 -0.40
C ALA A 376 -7.36 -10.93 0.12
N ASN A 377 -6.10 -11.23 -0.24
CA ASN A 377 -5.44 -12.48 0.10
C ASN A 377 -5.00 -12.55 1.56
N THR A 378 -4.59 -11.42 2.14
CA THR A 378 -4.22 -11.31 3.57
C THR A 378 -5.42 -11.12 4.48
N GLY A 379 -6.56 -10.66 3.95
CA GLY A 379 -7.71 -10.28 4.77
C GLY A 379 -7.57 -8.87 5.36
N SER A 380 -6.76 -7.98 4.78
CA SER A 380 -6.73 -6.56 5.18
C SER A 380 -7.73 -5.73 4.37
N PHE A 381 -8.03 -4.49 4.78
CA PHE A 381 -8.99 -3.67 4.05
C PHE A 381 -8.34 -2.96 2.87
N ARG A 382 -9.18 -2.28 2.08
CA ARG A 382 -8.72 -1.23 1.18
C ARG A 382 -8.15 -0.07 2.01
N GLU A 383 -6.96 0.40 1.69
CA GLU A 383 -6.29 1.57 2.24
C GLU A 383 -6.58 2.82 1.38
N ASP A 384 -6.77 2.70 0.07
CA ASP A 384 -7.16 3.80 -0.84
C ASP A 384 -8.47 4.52 -0.47
N ASP A 385 -8.55 5.83 -0.74
CA ASP A 385 -9.79 6.62 -0.66
C ASP A 385 -9.98 7.66 -1.77
N VAL A 386 -11.23 8.10 -1.92
CA VAL A 386 -11.64 9.12 -2.87
C VAL A 386 -12.78 9.97 -2.31
N ALA A 387 -12.73 11.27 -2.57
CA ALA A 387 -13.79 12.20 -2.18
C ALA A 387 -14.07 13.24 -3.26
N ILE A 388 -15.33 13.67 -3.33
CA ILE A 388 -15.81 14.73 -4.21
C ILE A 388 -16.67 15.69 -3.39
N ALA A 389 -16.45 16.99 -3.56
CA ALA A 389 -17.26 18.06 -3.00
C ALA A 389 -17.55 19.13 -4.06
N THR A 390 -18.56 19.95 -3.81
CA THR A 390 -18.80 21.19 -4.53
C THR A 390 -18.80 22.35 -3.57
N ASP A 391 -18.50 23.55 -4.07
CA ASP A 391 -18.84 24.76 -3.31
C ASP A 391 -20.37 24.91 -3.18
N ARG A 392 -20.81 25.78 -2.29
CA ARG A 392 -22.23 25.99 -1.97
C ARG A 392 -23.10 26.32 -3.20
N ASP A 393 -22.54 27.03 -4.17
CA ASP A 393 -23.27 27.44 -5.37
C ASP A 393 -23.04 26.50 -6.56
N ALA A 394 -22.41 25.33 -6.34
CA ALA A 394 -22.15 24.32 -7.38
C ALA A 394 -21.44 24.90 -8.62
N ARG A 395 -20.43 25.74 -8.40
CA ARG A 395 -19.55 26.34 -9.40
C ARG A 395 -18.23 25.60 -9.52
N TRP A 396 -17.72 25.07 -8.41
CA TRP A 396 -16.48 24.32 -8.34
C TRP A 396 -16.79 22.85 -8.07
N LEU A 397 -16.12 21.97 -8.82
CA LEU A 397 -15.98 20.56 -8.47
C LEU A 397 -14.61 20.37 -7.85
N VAL A 398 -14.56 19.89 -6.60
CA VAL A 398 -13.32 19.60 -5.88
C VAL A 398 -13.24 18.10 -5.64
N CYS A 399 -12.12 17.50 -5.99
CA CYS A 399 -11.93 16.05 -6.08
C CYS A 399 -10.58 15.68 -5.49
N ALA A 400 -10.54 14.61 -4.69
CA ALA A 400 -9.30 14.09 -4.12
C ALA A 400 -9.21 12.58 -4.24
N VAL A 401 -8.02 12.08 -4.56
CA VAL A 401 -7.62 10.66 -4.49
C VAL A 401 -6.44 10.57 -3.53
N ALA A 402 -6.45 9.58 -2.65
CA ALA A 402 -5.37 9.32 -1.72
C ALA A 402 -5.15 7.82 -1.58
N ASP A 403 -3.89 7.41 -1.60
CA ASP A 403 -3.44 6.05 -1.38
C ASP A 403 -2.85 5.93 0.02
N GLY A 404 -3.33 4.97 0.79
CA GLY A 404 -2.84 4.76 2.15
C GLY A 404 -1.58 3.90 2.13
N ALA A 405 -0.49 4.39 2.73
CA ALA A 405 0.78 3.66 2.77
C ALA A 405 0.62 2.24 3.33
N GLY A 406 1.05 1.22 2.58
CA GLY A 406 1.00 -0.18 3.03
C GLY A 406 1.86 -0.46 4.27
N SER A 407 2.87 0.38 4.54
CA SER A 407 3.71 0.34 5.74
C SER A 407 3.05 0.95 6.98
N ALA A 408 1.99 1.75 6.82
CA ALA A 408 1.36 2.47 7.90
C ALA A 408 0.09 1.74 8.39
N PRO A 409 0.02 1.33 9.67
CA PRO A 409 -1.03 0.41 10.16
C PRO A 409 -2.45 0.97 10.13
N LEU A 410 -2.61 2.30 10.05
CA LEU A 410 -3.89 3.00 10.05
C LEU A 410 -4.08 3.85 8.78
N SER A 411 -3.37 3.54 7.70
CA SER A 411 -3.39 4.34 6.47
C SER A 411 -4.78 4.46 5.82
N ARG A 412 -5.65 3.44 5.91
CA ARG A 412 -7.09 3.51 5.55
C ARG A 412 -7.80 4.70 6.17
N ARG A 413 -7.44 5.05 7.41
CA ARG A 413 -8.04 6.15 8.15
C ARG A 413 -7.38 7.47 7.78
N GLY A 414 -6.07 7.45 7.53
CA GLY A 414 -5.32 8.57 6.99
C GLY A 414 -5.90 9.05 5.66
N SER A 415 -6.01 8.17 4.67
CA SER A 415 -6.55 8.48 3.33
C SER A 415 -8.02 8.95 3.38
N GLU A 416 -8.86 8.32 4.23
CA GLU A 416 -10.26 8.71 4.43
C GLU A 416 -10.38 10.13 5.01
N LEU A 417 -9.62 10.43 6.07
CA LEU A 417 -9.63 11.75 6.70
C LEU A 417 -9.08 12.81 5.76
N LEU A 418 -7.95 12.50 5.11
CA LEU A 418 -7.25 13.43 4.24
C LEU A 418 -8.14 13.86 3.09
N THR A 419 -8.67 12.91 2.31
CA THR A 419 -9.52 13.19 1.14
C THR A 419 -10.75 14.00 1.51
N ARG A 420 -11.50 13.59 2.55
CA ARG A 420 -12.70 14.31 2.99
C ARG A 420 -12.42 15.71 3.47
N HIS A 421 -11.35 15.89 4.24
CA HIS A 421 -11.03 17.19 4.83
C HIS A 421 -10.59 18.19 3.77
N VAL A 422 -9.73 17.77 2.83
CA VAL A 422 -9.23 18.69 1.79
C VAL A 422 -10.31 19.11 0.80
N VAL A 423 -11.21 18.20 0.38
CA VAL A 423 -12.25 18.59 -0.59
C VAL A 423 -13.24 19.57 0.01
N ALA A 424 -13.62 19.37 1.28
CA ALA A 424 -14.55 20.25 1.99
C ALA A 424 -13.93 21.62 2.25
N THR A 425 -12.68 21.65 2.73
CA THR A 425 -12.00 22.89 3.12
C THR A 425 -11.63 23.73 1.89
N LEU A 426 -11.14 23.10 0.81
CA LEU A 426 -10.84 23.80 -0.42
C LEU A 426 -12.11 24.36 -1.08
N ALA A 427 -13.21 23.60 -1.12
CA ALA A 427 -14.49 24.09 -1.63
C ALA A 427 -14.95 25.36 -0.90
N ALA A 428 -14.87 25.39 0.44
CA ALA A 428 -15.21 26.55 1.24
C ALA A 428 -14.30 27.77 0.97
N HIS A 429 -12.99 27.56 0.81
CA HIS A 429 -12.07 28.67 0.46
C HIS A 429 -12.29 29.21 -0.95
N LEU A 430 -12.67 28.36 -1.91
CA LEU A 430 -12.97 28.78 -3.28
C LEU A 430 -14.23 29.66 -3.36
N GLU A 431 -15.20 29.51 -2.44
CA GLU A 431 -16.30 30.48 -2.30
C GLU A 431 -15.80 31.90 -1.99
N GLY A 432 -14.77 31.99 -1.14
CA GLY A 432 -14.11 33.27 -0.83
C GLY A 432 -13.41 33.86 -2.05
N VAL A 433 -12.77 33.03 -2.88
CA VAL A 433 -12.15 33.45 -4.14
C VAL A 433 -13.21 33.97 -5.12
N GLU A 434 -14.34 33.28 -5.25
CA GLU A 434 -15.47 33.71 -6.07
C GLU A 434 -16.06 35.05 -5.62
N PHE A 435 -16.26 35.22 -4.32
CA PHE A 435 -16.76 36.46 -3.74
C PHE A 435 -15.80 37.62 -4.01
N TRP A 436 -14.51 37.40 -3.78
CA TRP A 436 -13.47 38.40 -4.05
C TRP A 436 -13.40 38.76 -5.54
N ALA A 437 -13.42 37.77 -6.43
CA ALA A 437 -13.37 38.00 -7.87
C ALA A 437 -14.53 38.89 -8.34
N ARG A 438 -15.75 38.63 -7.85
CA ARG A 438 -16.92 39.48 -8.12
C ARG A 438 -16.74 40.92 -7.62
N GLN A 439 -16.20 41.12 -6.43
CA GLN A 439 -15.92 42.46 -5.89
C GLN A 439 -14.90 43.23 -6.74
N GLN A 440 -13.93 42.52 -7.31
CA GLN A 440 -12.91 43.10 -8.20
C GLN A 440 -13.41 43.31 -9.64
N GLY A 441 -14.70 43.02 -9.92
CA GLY A 441 -15.28 43.09 -11.27
C GLY A 441 -14.67 42.07 -12.23
N LEU A 442 -14.05 41.00 -11.72
CA LEU A 442 -13.48 39.94 -12.55
C LEU A 442 -14.60 39.10 -13.16
N GLN A 443 -14.48 38.87 -14.46
CA GLN A 443 -15.40 38.00 -15.19
C GLN A 443 -14.66 36.76 -15.67
N TRP A 444 -15.06 35.60 -15.16
CA TRP A 444 -14.50 34.28 -15.47
C TRP A 444 -14.39 33.97 -16.98
N GLN A 445 -15.19 34.65 -17.81
CA GLN A 445 -15.20 34.54 -19.27
C GLN A 445 -13.91 35.08 -19.93
N HIS A 446 -13.24 36.06 -19.30
CA HIS A 446 -12.02 36.71 -19.81
C HIS A 446 -10.73 35.97 -19.39
N HIS A 447 -10.69 34.65 -19.58
CA HIS A 447 -9.69 33.73 -19.04
C HIS A 447 -8.21 34.16 -19.20
N ALA A 448 -7.83 34.79 -20.33
CA ALA A 448 -6.43 35.13 -20.65
C ALA A 448 -5.74 36.04 -19.61
N ASP A 449 -6.47 36.98 -19.01
CA ASP A 449 -5.91 37.99 -18.08
C ASP A 449 -6.24 37.69 -16.61
N LEU A 450 -7.05 36.67 -16.33
CA LEU A 450 -7.55 36.39 -14.98
C LEU A 450 -6.54 35.67 -14.10
N LEU A 451 -5.82 34.70 -14.67
CA LEU A 451 -5.02 33.78 -13.87
C LEU A 451 -3.97 34.51 -13.00
N PRO A 452 -3.17 35.46 -13.50
CA PRO A 452 -2.19 36.18 -12.67
C PRO A 452 -2.82 36.93 -11.49
N ARG A 453 -4.08 37.38 -11.63
CA ARG A 453 -4.82 38.11 -10.58
C ARG A 453 -5.41 37.17 -9.54
N LEU A 454 -5.78 35.95 -9.94
CA LEU A 454 -6.37 34.93 -9.07
C LEU A 454 -5.32 34.07 -8.37
N GLN A 455 -4.18 33.85 -9.00
CA GLN A 455 -3.16 32.89 -8.57
C GLN A 455 -2.75 33.04 -7.09
N PRO A 456 -2.51 34.26 -6.54
CA PRO A 456 -2.21 34.41 -5.12
C PRO A 456 -3.35 33.88 -4.21
N ARG A 457 -4.60 34.16 -4.57
CA ARG A 457 -5.77 33.72 -3.79
C ARG A 457 -6.05 32.23 -3.93
N LEU A 458 -5.79 31.65 -5.10
CA LEU A 458 -5.88 30.22 -5.33
C LEU A 458 -4.80 29.47 -4.53
N LEU A 459 -3.58 30.02 -4.48
CA LEU A 459 -2.50 29.49 -3.65
C LEU A 459 -2.85 29.58 -2.17
N ASP A 460 -3.38 30.72 -1.69
CA ASP A 460 -3.83 30.87 -0.31
C ASP A 460 -4.92 29.83 0.05
N ALA A 461 -5.90 29.62 -0.85
CA ALA A 461 -6.96 28.65 -0.66
C ALA A 461 -6.44 27.20 -0.60
N MET A 462 -5.53 26.83 -1.50
CA MET A 462 -4.88 25.52 -1.52
C MET A 462 -4.08 25.31 -0.23
N HIS A 463 -3.24 26.28 0.13
CA HIS A 463 -2.43 26.24 1.35
C HIS A 463 -3.29 26.09 2.61
N ALA A 464 -4.36 26.89 2.75
CA ALA A 464 -5.24 26.82 3.91
C ALA A 464 -5.95 25.45 4.03
N SER A 465 -6.36 24.87 2.90
CA SER A 465 -6.94 23.53 2.86
C SER A 465 -5.95 22.45 3.31
N LEU A 466 -4.73 22.46 2.77
CA LEU A 466 -3.69 21.49 3.13
C LEU A 466 -3.23 21.64 4.58
N ALA A 467 -3.04 22.88 5.05
CA ALA A 467 -2.69 23.14 6.45
C ALA A 467 -3.78 22.65 7.43
N SER A 468 -5.05 22.87 7.08
CA SER A 468 -6.16 22.37 7.88
C SER A 468 -6.23 20.84 7.91
N ALA A 469 -5.94 20.18 6.78
CA ALA A 469 -5.89 18.72 6.72
C ALA A 469 -4.73 18.13 7.52
N SER A 470 -3.53 18.73 7.45
CA SER A 470 -2.40 18.33 8.28
C SER A 470 -2.73 18.46 9.78
N GLN A 471 -3.36 19.56 10.20
CA GLN A 471 -3.83 19.72 11.59
C GLN A 471 -4.87 18.66 11.99
N ALA A 472 -5.77 18.30 11.08
CA ALA A 472 -6.76 17.26 11.33
C ALA A 472 -6.13 15.87 11.48
N LEU A 473 -5.13 15.53 10.65
CA LEU A 473 -4.37 14.28 10.77
C LEU A 473 -3.58 14.22 12.08
N LEU A 474 -2.83 15.26 12.43
CA LEU A 474 -2.10 15.35 13.71
C LEU A 474 -3.04 15.23 14.91
N GLY A 475 -4.18 15.93 14.87
CA GLY A 475 -5.21 15.83 15.90
C GLY A 475 -5.78 14.42 16.02
N HIS A 476 -5.99 13.73 14.89
CA HIS A 476 -6.50 12.37 14.89
C HIS A 476 -5.47 11.35 15.38
N ALA A 477 -4.20 11.47 14.96
CA ALA A 477 -3.10 10.65 15.46
C ALA A 477 -2.98 10.77 16.99
N SER A 478 -3.03 12.01 17.50
CA SER A 478 -3.04 12.29 18.94
C SER A 478 -4.22 11.64 19.67
N LEU A 479 -5.42 11.65 19.09
CA LEU A 479 -6.61 11.02 19.67
C LEU A 479 -6.55 9.49 19.73
N LEU A 480 -5.79 8.89 18.80
CA LEU A 480 -5.56 7.45 18.72
C LEU A 480 -4.32 7.03 19.53
N GLY A 481 -3.50 7.98 20.00
CA GLY A 481 -2.26 7.70 20.73
C GLY A 481 -1.18 7.07 19.84
N VAL A 482 -1.14 7.45 18.55
CA VAL A 482 -0.19 6.95 17.56
C VAL A 482 0.61 8.09 16.95
N ASP A 483 1.73 7.76 16.30
CA ASP A 483 2.48 8.70 15.47
C ASP A 483 1.70 9.09 14.19
N GLU A 484 1.93 10.29 13.66
CA GLU A 484 1.29 10.76 12.42
C GLU A 484 1.58 9.81 11.23
N GLY A 485 2.78 9.23 11.19
CA GLY A 485 3.18 8.27 10.17
C GLY A 485 2.30 7.02 10.13
N ALA A 486 1.59 6.68 11.21
CA ALA A 486 0.61 5.59 11.19
C ALA A 486 -0.60 5.88 10.28
N LEU A 487 -0.83 7.15 9.95
CA LEU A 487 -1.88 7.65 9.05
C LEU A 487 -1.32 8.07 7.68
N ALA A 488 -0.08 7.69 7.35
CA ALA A 488 0.57 8.12 6.11
C ALA A 488 -0.25 7.75 4.86
N SER A 489 -0.40 8.72 3.97
CA SER A 489 -1.16 8.58 2.73
C SER A 489 -0.68 9.59 1.68
N THR A 490 -0.75 9.23 0.40
CA THR A 490 -0.51 10.15 -0.73
C THR A 490 -1.67 11.14 -0.87
N LEU A 491 -1.51 12.17 -1.70
CA LEU A 491 -2.62 13.07 -2.01
C LEU A 491 -2.51 13.65 -3.41
N MET A 492 -3.56 13.41 -4.22
CA MET A 492 -3.86 14.17 -5.42
C MET A 492 -5.17 14.92 -5.20
N LEU A 493 -5.12 16.25 -5.27
CA LEU A 493 -6.26 17.14 -5.07
C LEU A 493 -6.44 18.02 -6.30
N THR A 494 -7.64 18.05 -6.87
CA THR A 494 -7.98 18.97 -7.96
C THR A 494 -9.27 19.72 -7.70
N ALA A 495 -9.35 20.95 -8.21
CA ALA A 495 -10.57 21.73 -8.27
C ALA A 495 -10.77 22.29 -9.68
N VAL A 496 -11.98 22.14 -10.23
CA VAL A 496 -12.32 22.59 -11.58
C VAL A 496 -13.47 23.58 -11.55
N ARG A 497 -13.29 24.67 -12.29
CA ARG A 497 -14.27 25.74 -12.46
C ARG A 497 -14.60 25.98 -13.93
N PRO A 498 -15.78 25.55 -14.41
CA PRO A 498 -16.23 25.82 -15.77
C PRO A 498 -16.48 27.33 -16.02
N CYS A 499 -15.84 27.88 -17.05
CA CYS A 499 -15.84 29.31 -17.36
C CYS A 499 -16.28 29.57 -18.82
N GLY A 500 -17.35 28.91 -19.26
CA GLY A 500 -17.80 28.92 -20.66
C GLY A 500 -17.04 27.89 -21.49
N ALA A 501 -16.34 28.31 -22.55
CA ALA A 501 -15.59 27.40 -23.44
C ALA A 501 -14.27 26.88 -22.84
N GLN A 502 -13.88 27.38 -21.66
CA GLN A 502 -12.67 27.02 -20.94
C GLN A 502 -13.04 26.67 -19.51
N SER A 503 -12.25 25.83 -18.86
CA SER A 503 -12.35 25.53 -17.43
C SER A 503 -11.02 25.79 -16.76
N LEU A 504 -11.05 26.45 -15.61
CA LEU A 504 -9.86 26.60 -14.78
C LEU A 504 -9.68 25.34 -13.97
N VAL A 505 -8.46 24.80 -13.97
CA VAL A 505 -8.07 23.65 -13.15
C VAL A 505 -7.00 24.09 -12.17
N LEU A 506 -7.24 23.78 -10.91
CA LEU A 506 -6.30 23.88 -9.81
C LEU A 506 -5.93 22.45 -9.40
N SER A 507 -4.65 22.15 -9.25
CA SER A 507 -4.17 20.82 -8.84
C SER A 507 -3.06 20.94 -7.82
N TYR A 508 -3.00 19.98 -6.90
CA TYR A 508 -1.90 19.72 -5.97
C TYR A 508 -1.64 18.22 -5.93
N TRP A 509 -0.38 17.81 -5.92
CA TRP A 509 0.01 16.40 -5.94
C TRP A 509 1.27 16.15 -5.10
N ILE A 510 1.17 15.13 -4.24
CA ILE A 510 2.26 14.47 -3.51
C ILE A 510 2.04 12.95 -3.52
N GLY A 511 3.11 12.19 -3.75
CA GLY A 511 3.07 10.73 -3.90
C GLY A 511 3.28 10.26 -5.34
N ASP A 512 3.02 8.99 -5.59
CA ASP A 512 3.50 8.19 -6.74
C ASP A 512 2.41 7.74 -7.73
N GLY A 513 1.14 8.08 -7.48
CA GLY A 513 0.06 7.90 -8.47
C GLY A 513 0.23 8.78 -9.72
N ALA A 514 -0.85 9.09 -10.42
CA ALA A 514 -0.80 9.99 -11.57
C ALA A 514 -1.97 10.97 -11.64
N ALA A 515 -1.63 12.24 -11.88
CA ALA A 515 -2.59 13.31 -12.14
C ALA A 515 -2.30 13.97 -13.49
N ALA A 516 -3.28 14.03 -14.39
CA ALA A 516 -3.12 14.66 -15.70
C ALA A 516 -4.41 15.29 -16.21
N THR A 517 -4.24 16.27 -17.10
CA THR A 517 -5.30 16.75 -17.98
C THR A 517 -5.20 16.08 -19.33
N TYR A 518 -6.32 15.71 -19.91
CA TYR A 518 -6.37 14.94 -21.15
C TYR A 518 -7.56 15.36 -22.02
N ASP A 519 -7.29 15.69 -23.28
CA ASP A 519 -8.30 15.89 -24.31
C ASP A 519 -8.29 14.71 -25.28
N ALA A 520 -9.38 13.94 -25.27
CA ALA A 520 -9.51 12.74 -26.09
C ALA A 520 -9.60 13.03 -27.60
N ASP A 521 -10.05 14.24 -27.99
CA ASP A 521 -10.25 14.59 -29.40
C ASP A 521 -8.93 15.07 -30.03
N SER A 522 -8.19 15.92 -29.32
CA SER A 522 -6.90 16.46 -29.80
C SER A 522 -5.69 15.61 -29.41
N GLY A 523 -5.83 14.72 -28.43
CA GLY A 523 -4.71 14.02 -27.80
C GLY A 523 -3.85 14.93 -26.91
N ALA A 524 -4.28 16.17 -26.64
CA ALA A 524 -3.52 17.08 -25.78
C ALA A 524 -3.44 16.51 -24.35
N LEU A 525 -2.21 16.46 -23.83
CA LEU A 525 -1.88 15.94 -22.51
C LEU A 525 -1.07 16.98 -21.74
N GLN A 526 -1.42 17.18 -20.48
CA GLN A 526 -0.55 17.87 -19.53
C GLN A 526 -0.59 17.17 -18.18
N VAL A 527 0.54 16.58 -17.78
CA VAL A 527 0.72 16.00 -16.45
C VAL A 527 0.76 17.13 -15.41
N LEU A 528 0.04 16.94 -14.30
CA LEU A 528 -0.24 17.97 -13.29
C LEU A 528 0.76 18.00 -12.12
N GLY A 529 1.91 17.34 -12.27
CA GLY A 529 2.98 17.29 -11.28
C GLY A 529 4.08 16.31 -11.69
N GLN A 530 4.87 15.88 -10.73
CA GLN A 530 5.84 14.80 -10.86
C GLN A 530 5.56 13.81 -9.74
N ALA A 531 5.67 12.50 -10.03
CA ALA A 531 5.56 11.47 -9.02
C ALA A 531 6.73 11.60 -8.03
N ASP A 532 6.43 11.57 -6.74
CA ASP A 532 7.47 11.57 -5.71
C ASP A 532 7.89 10.14 -5.39
N ALA A 533 8.83 9.63 -6.17
CA ALA A 533 9.79 8.66 -5.65
C ALA A 533 10.86 9.46 -4.88
N GLY A 534 11.18 9.05 -3.67
CA GLY A 534 11.94 9.79 -2.66
C GLY A 534 13.42 9.89 -3.00
N GLU A 535 14.27 10.25 -2.03
CA GLU A 535 15.71 10.45 -2.28
C GLU A 535 16.43 9.19 -2.79
N TYR A 536 15.82 8.02 -2.60
CA TYR A 536 16.25 6.75 -3.18
C TYR A 536 15.22 6.24 -4.19
N SER A 537 15.69 5.62 -5.27
CA SER A 537 14.85 4.97 -6.28
C SER A 537 13.83 4.03 -5.61
N GLY A 538 12.55 4.43 -5.60
CA GLY A 538 11.43 3.62 -5.10
C GLY A 538 10.80 4.01 -3.76
N GLN A 539 11.08 5.18 -3.18
CA GLN A 539 10.47 5.58 -1.89
C GLN A 539 9.28 6.55 -2.05
N THR A 540 8.04 6.13 -1.87
CA THR A 540 6.88 7.05 -1.97
C THR A 540 6.94 8.18 -0.94
N ARG A 541 6.70 9.43 -1.37
CA ARG A 541 6.49 10.55 -0.43
C ARG A 541 5.02 10.66 -0.04
N PHE A 542 4.73 10.58 1.25
CA PHE A 542 3.39 10.74 1.79
C PHE A 542 3.10 12.18 2.24
N PHE A 543 1.81 12.54 2.32
CA PHE A 543 1.35 13.79 2.90
C PHE A 543 1.28 13.66 4.42
N LEU A 544 2.28 14.21 5.10
CA LEU A 544 2.33 14.39 6.55
C LEU A 544 2.60 15.87 6.86
N SER A 545 2.69 16.23 8.13
CA SER A 545 2.98 17.61 8.55
C SER A 545 4.30 18.16 8.00
N ASP A 546 5.28 17.30 7.71
CA ASP A 546 6.55 17.68 7.10
C ASP A 546 6.43 18.13 5.62
N ALA A 547 5.38 17.72 4.92
CA ALA A 547 5.05 18.18 3.57
C ALA A 547 4.77 19.70 3.54
N LEU A 548 4.48 20.27 4.71
CA LEU A 548 4.26 21.70 4.95
C LEU A 548 5.32 22.26 5.93
N ALA A 549 6.52 21.69 6.02
CA ALA A 549 7.59 22.26 6.83
C ALA A 549 8.25 23.48 6.16
N GLY A 550 8.83 24.38 6.96
CA GLY A 550 9.56 25.55 6.47
C GLY A 550 8.65 26.64 5.86
N ASP A 551 8.99 27.12 4.66
CA ASP A 551 8.13 28.03 3.90
C ASP A 551 6.99 27.25 3.25
N THR A 552 5.89 27.16 3.98
CA THR A 552 4.71 26.36 3.62
C THR A 552 4.07 26.81 2.31
N GLN A 553 4.06 28.13 2.02
CA GLN A 553 3.51 28.63 0.76
C GLN A 553 4.38 28.24 -0.42
N ALA A 554 5.72 28.33 -0.28
CA ALA A 554 6.63 27.89 -1.32
C ALA A 554 6.52 26.37 -1.58
N ALA A 555 6.41 25.56 -0.52
CA ALA A 555 6.24 24.12 -0.61
C ALA A 555 4.94 23.74 -1.36
N VAL A 556 3.82 24.40 -1.04
CA VAL A 556 2.56 24.20 -1.76
C VAL A 556 2.66 24.68 -3.20
N HIS A 557 3.24 25.86 -3.43
CA HIS A 557 3.37 26.43 -4.77
C HIS A 557 4.20 25.55 -5.71
N ALA A 558 5.27 24.91 -5.21
CA ALA A 558 6.11 24.00 -6.01
C ALA A 558 5.31 22.81 -6.60
N ARG A 559 4.32 22.33 -5.85
CA ARG A 559 3.48 21.16 -6.17
C ARG A 559 2.14 21.52 -6.79
N MET A 560 1.78 22.80 -6.74
CA MET A 560 0.52 23.29 -7.30
C MET A 560 0.66 23.56 -8.79
N ARG A 561 -0.38 23.24 -9.56
CA ARG A 561 -0.53 23.64 -10.97
C ARG A 561 -1.86 24.36 -11.15
N CYS A 562 -1.85 25.39 -11.99
CA CYS A 562 -3.06 26.09 -12.38
C CYS A 562 -3.08 26.26 -13.90
N VAL A 563 -4.05 25.64 -14.55
CA VAL A 563 -4.09 25.50 -16.01
C VAL A 563 -5.49 25.74 -16.55
N TRP A 564 -5.57 26.18 -17.79
CA TRP A 564 -6.83 26.30 -18.52
C TRP A 564 -7.03 25.10 -19.42
N LEU A 565 -8.23 24.52 -19.39
CA LEU A 565 -8.62 23.41 -20.24
C LEU A 565 -9.80 23.77 -21.15
N PRO A 566 -9.79 23.35 -22.42
CA PRO A 566 -10.94 23.52 -23.29
C PRO A 566 -12.11 22.63 -22.84
N ALA A 567 -13.33 23.05 -23.18
CA ALA A 567 -14.53 22.27 -22.90
C ALA A 567 -14.51 20.89 -23.61
N GLY A 568 -14.83 19.83 -22.88
CA GLY A 568 -14.74 18.43 -23.32
C GLY A 568 -13.49 17.70 -22.83
N ALA A 569 -12.46 18.45 -22.39
CA ALA A 569 -11.27 17.88 -21.78
C ALA A 569 -11.55 17.34 -20.38
N LYS A 570 -10.62 16.50 -19.91
CA LYS A 570 -10.74 15.74 -18.67
C LYS A 570 -9.59 16.07 -17.73
N VAL A 571 -9.85 15.90 -16.44
CA VAL A 571 -8.83 15.78 -15.40
C VAL A 571 -8.94 14.36 -14.85
N ILE A 572 -7.83 13.65 -14.81
CA ILE A 572 -7.76 12.25 -14.39
C ILE A 572 -6.78 12.16 -13.23
N LEU A 573 -7.22 11.57 -12.12
CA LEU A 573 -6.40 11.23 -10.96
C LEU A 573 -6.48 9.72 -10.74
N MET A 574 -5.35 9.07 -10.49
CA MET A 574 -5.32 7.63 -10.23
C MET A 574 -4.20 7.23 -9.24
N SER A 575 -4.45 6.26 -8.37
CA SER A 575 -3.40 5.66 -7.52
C SER A 575 -2.41 4.83 -8.34
N ASP A 576 -1.30 4.45 -7.72
CA ASP A 576 -0.24 3.63 -8.33
C ASP A 576 -0.77 2.29 -8.84
N GLY A 577 -1.72 1.67 -8.13
CA GLY A 577 -2.39 0.43 -8.54
C GLY A 577 -3.15 0.54 -9.87
N VAL A 578 -3.32 1.75 -10.42
CA VAL A 578 -3.72 1.98 -11.81
C VAL A 578 -2.57 2.51 -12.66
N SER A 579 -1.78 3.50 -12.21
CA SER A 579 -0.75 4.09 -13.06
C SER A 579 0.39 3.12 -13.39
N ASP A 580 0.81 2.28 -12.44
CA ASP A 580 1.89 1.32 -12.62
C ASP A 580 1.54 0.23 -13.65
N PRO A 581 0.40 -0.47 -13.56
CA PRO A 581 0.03 -1.45 -14.58
C PRO A 581 -0.31 -0.84 -15.94
N LYS A 582 -0.63 0.45 -16.03
CA LYS A 582 -1.10 1.08 -17.30
C LYS A 582 -0.05 1.90 -18.00
N PHE A 583 0.89 2.47 -17.25
CA PHE A 583 1.95 3.32 -17.78
C PHE A 583 3.33 2.78 -17.40
N GLY A 584 3.50 2.28 -16.17
CA GLY A 584 4.70 1.56 -15.67
C GLY A 584 5.98 2.39 -15.57
N THR A 585 6.08 3.52 -16.26
CA THR A 585 7.23 4.42 -16.20
C THR A 585 6.76 5.87 -16.27
N GLU A 586 7.49 6.78 -15.63
CA GLU A 586 7.27 8.22 -15.76
C GLU A 586 7.31 8.70 -17.22
N ARG A 587 8.17 8.07 -18.04
CA ARG A 587 8.26 8.39 -19.46
C ARG A 587 6.94 8.11 -20.19
N ALA A 588 6.28 6.99 -19.88
CA ALA A 588 4.99 6.65 -20.46
C ALA A 588 3.88 7.58 -19.95
N LEU A 589 3.94 8.02 -18.68
CA LEU A 589 3.01 9.03 -18.15
C LEU A 589 3.12 10.37 -18.89
N GLN A 590 4.29 10.70 -19.44
CA GLN A 590 4.50 11.91 -20.24
C GLN A 590 4.20 11.73 -21.74
N ASP A 591 3.83 10.52 -22.19
CA ASP A 591 3.58 10.22 -23.61
C ASP A 591 2.08 10.30 -23.97
N PRO A 592 1.65 11.30 -24.76
CA PRO A 592 0.26 11.42 -25.20
C PRO A 592 -0.29 10.18 -25.92
N ALA A 593 0.56 9.44 -26.64
CA ALA A 593 0.13 8.25 -27.37
C ALA A 593 -0.28 7.12 -26.43
N HIS A 594 0.42 6.96 -25.30
CA HIS A 594 0.06 5.98 -24.27
C HIS A 594 -1.27 6.31 -23.61
N TRP A 595 -1.51 7.58 -23.27
CA TRP A 595 -2.80 8.04 -22.75
C TRP A 595 -3.94 7.82 -23.75
N GLN A 596 -3.70 8.12 -25.03
CA GLN A 596 -4.70 7.91 -26.08
C GLN A 596 -5.03 6.43 -26.25
N GLN A 597 -4.02 5.57 -26.27
CA GLN A 597 -4.22 4.13 -26.34
C GLN A 597 -5.04 3.64 -25.14
N TRP A 598 -4.58 3.94 -23.92
CA TRP A 598 -5.27 3.56 -22.69
C TRP A 598 -6.71 4.05 -22.66
N TRP A 599 -6.95 5.33 -22.98
CA TRP A 599 -8.30 5.88 -23.01
C TRP A 599 -9.21 5.12 -23.99
N GLN A 600 -8.74 4.85 -25.21
CA GLN A 600 -9.54 4.19 -26.25
C GLN A 600 -9.80 2.71 -25.96
N THR A 601 -8.84 2.00 -25.37
CA THR A 601 -8.97 0.56 -25.12
C THR A 601 -9.67 0.24 -23.81
N ASP A 602 -9.42 1.04 -22.77
CA ASP A 602 -9.74 0.66 -21.40
C ASP A 602 -10.91 1.48 -20.84
N ILE A 603 -10.96 2.78 -21.11
CA ILE A 603 -11.86 3.71 -20.40
C ILE A 603 -13.06 4.12 -21.25
N ALA A 604 -12.87 4.54 -22.49
CA ALA A 604 -13.96 4.99 -23.35
C ALA A 604 -15.01 3.90 -23.60
N PRO A 605 -14.66 2.62 -23.87
CA PRO A 605 -15.65 1.58 -24.12
C PRO A 605 -16.63 1.33 -22.96
N PRO A 606 -16.20 1.10 -21.70
CA PRO A 606 -17.14 0.87 -20.60
C PRO A 606 -17.98 2.11 -20.26
N LEU A 607 -17.43 3.31 -20.39
CA LEU A 607 -18.18 4.55 -20.09
C LEU A 607 -19.20 4.90 -21.19
N ALA A 608 -18.88 4.64 -22.46
CA ALA A 608 -19.80 4.92 -23.58
C ALA A 608 -21.07 4.05 -23.57
N ALA A 609 -21.03 2.89 -22.91
CA ALA A 609 -22.17 1.99 -22.75
C ALA A 609 -23.20 2.50 -21.72
N VAL A 610 -22.85 3.51 -20.92
CA VAL A 610 -23.67 4.00 -19.80
C VAL A 610 -24.18 5.40 -20.11
N GLN A 611 -25.50 5.57 -20.08
CA GLN A 611 -26.14 6.87 -20.37
C GLN A 611 -26.35 7.73 -19.12
N ASP A 612 -26.50 7.10 -17.95
CA ASP A 612 -26.72 7.79 -16.68
C ASP A 612 -25.40 8.01 -15.94
N ILE A 613 -25.08 9.26 -15.63
CA ILE A 613 -23.87 9.62 -14.87
C ILE A 613 -23.84 8.91 -13.52
N ALA A 614 -24.99 8.72 -12.88
CA ALA A 614 -25.06 8.05 -11.58
C ALA A 614 -24.65 6.56 -11.65
N ALA A 615 -24.67 5.95 -12.84
CA ALA A 615 -24.28 4.55 -13.09
C ALA A 615 -22.85 4.40 -13.65
N LEU A 616 -22.16 5.51 -13.96
CA LEU A 616 -20.78 5.49 -14.43
C LEU A 616 -19.77 4.98 -13.37
N PRO A 617 -19.92 5.28 -12.05
CA PRO A 617 -19.02 4.74 -11.04
C PRO A 617 -18.97 3.22 -11.00
N GLU A 618 -20.08 2.52 -11.23
CA GLU A 618 -20.14 1.06 -11.28
C GLU A 618 -19.37 0.51 -12.49
N ALA A 619 -19.40 1.20 -13.63
CA ALA A 619 -18.58 0.85 -14.79
C ALA A 619 -17.08 1.01 -14.48
N LEU A 620 -16.71 2.03 -13.69
CA LEU A 620 -15.34 2.18 -13.20
C LEU A 620 -14.96 1.06 -12.23
N VAL A 621 -15.82 0.69 -11.28
CA VAL A 621 -15.58 -0.45 -10.37
C VAL A 621 -15.32 -1.73 -11.16
N ALA A 622 -16.13 -2.01 -12.19
CA ALA A 622 -15.94 -3.18 -13.05
C ALA A 622 -14.59 -3.12 -13.80
N TYR A 623 -14.23 -1.96 -14.36
CA TYR A 623 -12.95 -1.76 -15.03
C TYR A 623 -11.76 -1.98 -14.08
N LEU A 624 -11.80 -1.41 -12.87
CA LEU A 624 -10.73 -1.52 -11.87
C LEU A 624 -10.48 -2.97 -11.41
N GLY A 625 -11.36 -3.91 -11.73
CA GLY A 625 -11.14 -5.35 -11.55
C GLY A 625 -10.09 -5.98 -12.50
N PHE A 626 -9.50 -5.25 -13.44
CA PHE A 626 -8.60 -5.79 -14.49
C PHE A 626 -7.41 -6.58 -13.93
N TRP A 627 -6.98 -7.64 -14.61
CA TRP A 627 -5.80 -8.41 -14.20
C TRP A 627 -4.52 -7.82 -14.79
N TYR A 628 -3.47 -7.67 -13.98
CA TYR A 628 -2.13 -7.33 -14.46
C TYR A 628 -1.09 -8.11 -13.65
N PRO A 629 -0.11 -8.80 -14.29
CA PRO A 629 0.91 -9.57 -13.57
C PRO A 629 1.77 -8.67 -12.68
N GLY A 630 2.03 -9.09 -11.44
CA GLY A 630 2.84 -8.32 -10.47
C GLY A 630 2.06 -7.22 -9.74
N GLU A 631 1.01 -6.66 -10.35
CA GLU A 631 0.28 -5.52 -9.79
C GLU A 631 -1.01 -5.94 -9.07
N HIS A 632 -0.99 -5.78 -7.75
CA HIS A 632 -1.99 -6.36 -6.84
C HIS A 632 -2.54 -5.38 -5.82
N ASP A 633 -2.18 -4.10 -5.93
CA ASP A 633 -2.59 -3.06 -5.00
C ASP A 633 -4.07 -2.68 -5.14
N ASP A 634 -4.54 -1.90 -4.18
CA ASP A 634 -5.76 -1.13 -4.29
C ASP A 634 -5.74 -0.25 -5.54
N ARG A 635 -6.93 0.04 -6.06
CA ARG A 635 -7.03 0.80 -7.31
C ARG A 635 -8.08 1.86 -7.20
N THR A 636 -7.65 3.10 -7.41
CA THR A 636 -8.53 4.25 -7.40
C THR A 636 -8.37 5.05 -8.68
N LEU A 637 -9.50 5.40 -9.29
CA LEU A 637 -9.54 6.22 -10.48
C LEU A 637 -10.67 7.24 -10.34
N LEU A 638 -10.31 8.50 -10.57
CA LEU A 638 -11.23 9.63 -10.65
C LEU A 638 -11.11 10.28 -12.02
N ILE A 639 -12.25 10.49 -12.67
CA ILE A 639 -12.36 11.19 -13.95
C ILE A 639 -13.32 12.35 -13.77
N LEU A 640 -12.81 13.57 -13.95
CA LEU A 640 -13.59 14.78 -14.06
C LEU A 640 -13.64 15.21 -15.52
N GLN A 641 -14.83 15.36 -16.07
CA GLN A 641 -15.05 15.78 -17.45
C GLN A 641 -15.74 17.13 -17.49
N THR A 642 -15.16 18.06 -18.25
CA THR A 642 -15.81 19.32 -18.61
C THR A 642 -16.77 19.06 -19.76
N GLU A 643 -17.96 19.64 -19.71
CA GLU A 643 -18.98 19.47 -20.74
C GLU A 643 -18.83 20.55 -21.80
N ARG A 644 -19.06 20.17 -23.05
CA ARG A 644 -19.22 21.15 -24.13
C ARG A 644 -20.55 21.86 -23.90
N ALA A 645 -20.55 23.19 -24.00
CA ALA A 645 -21.80 23.93 -24.08
C ALA A 645 -22.65 23.34 -25.22
N PRO A 646 -23.95 23.09 -24.99
CA PRO A 646 -24.83 22.45 -25.96
C PRO A 646 -24.98 23.24 -27.27
#